data_AF-A0A6L9QH21-F1
#
_entry.id   AF-A0A6L9QH21-F1
#
_cell.length_a   1.000
_cell.length_b   1.000
_cell.length_c   1.000
_cell.angle_alpha   90.00
_cell.angle_beta   90.00
_cell.angle_gamma   90.00
#
_symmetry.space_group_name_H-M   'P 1'
#
loop_
_entity.id
_entity.type
_entity.pdbx_description
1 polymer ?
#
loop_
_entity_poly.entity_id
_entity_poly.type
_entity_poly.pdbx_seq_one_letter_code
_entity_poly.pdbx_strand_id
1 'polypeptide(L)'
;MADLARIIEAIRLARAGDATAGGDAATLDAATRLHESAMAGGHDGDPFGMDAMLLATLAEYFALGEDLRRTTTCLLAAYLTDPDVLTEQARTLGERLVRNHVAAVGAEAWSQEVARLLLTARRVGSAALVGEVITKARLGRDAATPGSVPRSALLSDLSAALQTRFLRAGHVTDLDEAIDAARLAVAETPHEQLMWSLCHNNLGATLRVRYEVTSSVADLDESIEVLRVVADDPDTVSSPSHVHAVCNLGVALRQRYESGSDPGDLEESIRRCRDAVALATGYSPKLREYRSNLAGALLARPAITLRGSAEHPDPSEAIDLLRDALTAPTDDIVQEQLDRHRLAIALRHRFVLHHRSEDADESETILRGLLADTAGSRHHHALVLSTLSRLLLEQLRQAGTTGSPPRSLPRSSSAVPATDEVTAESLEAEALCVAREAVASIKPGHVARTTALITLREVLRHRWKRRHDRGDLDAIVSLDRDLVANDAASGWLRAVNLNHLGSDLSARHQLRHDSADLDDALAAYQAAAAAAPPEHAQHARALALHALALGEAAKRAPGTDRLDAAITKLDEALGVTPRNDPEWADQTLMQSVNRRIRFERAGDPADLNAAIRLARNALAADAGPRLTAKILSHLGAAHRTRYQHLGDSLDLNLAITVGRAAVMVTGAKPSADTGAVAHLSLAYLEQADRSQDPLHLYLAIELARVAVATQPADTPGPVRALDLSNLAIMLLRRAQQEHSTAQNRERDREEAVTALRDALALEPAQSPDRGRYLHNLGNVLLTTPETLNEAISVLRQAVDVTPADHPELGGRRWSLGLALLRRNRPDERHVAEALALWRSAVESGTTPAGVRALAAQSWGEVADGQESLHAYTKTVELLPILANHGLRRADKETTLAEWQGLAGAAAASALAVDRSDSAVELLESGRAVIWQQATGTGTELATLANTRPRLAARLGELRTMLDRQEPVR
;
A
#
# COMPACT_ATOMS: atom_id res chain seq x y z
N MET A 1 49.60 25.19 46.05
CA MET A 1 50.49 24.02 46.19
C MET A 1 51.26 24.00 47.51
N ALA A 2 52.05 25.02 47.84
CA ALA A 2 52.80 25.06 49.13
C ALA A 2 51.90 25.16 50.38
N ASP A 3 50.73 25.81 50.29
CA ASP A 3 49.72 25.82 51.36
C ASP A 3 48.97 24.49 51.46
N LEU A 4 48.70 23.84 50.32
CA LEU A 4 48.07 22.52 50.24
C LEU A 4 48.95 21.45 50.90
N ALA A 5 50.27 21.50 50.68
CA ALA A 5 51.24 20.62 51.32
C ALA A 5 51.32 20.82 52.85
N ARG A 6 51.18 22.07 53.33
CA ARG A 6 51.13 22.37 54.77
C ARG A 6 49.86 21.85 55.44
N ILE A 7 48.72 21.89 54.75
CA ILE A 7 47.44 21.36 55.25
C ILE A 7 47.50 19.83 55.30
N ILE A 8 48.02 19.17 54.27
CA ILE A 8 48.18 17.71 54.23
C ILE A 8 49.13 17.23 55.35
N GLU A 9 50.23 17.93 55.61
CA GLU A 9 51.18 17.59 56.68
C GLU A 9 50.57 17.77 58.09
N ALA A 10 49.76 18.82 58.31
CA ALA A 10 49.05 19.04 59.57
C ALA A 10 48.01 17.94 59.86
N ILE A 11 47.29 17.48 58.83
CA ILE A 11 46.34 16.35 58.93
C ILE A 11 47.07 15.04 59.23
N ARG A 12 48.25 14.84 58.62
CA ARG A 12 49.09 13.66 58.81
C ARG A 12 49.66 13.57 60.24
N LEU A 13 50.04 14.70 60.84
CA LEU A 13 50.49 14.80 62.23
C LEU A 13 49.36 14.59 63.24
N ALA A 14 48.15 15.10 62.96
CA ALA A 14 46.97 14.88 63.80
C ALA A 14 46.53 13.40 63.85
N ARG A 15 46.70 12.64 62.76
CA ARG A 15 46.42 11.19 62.70
C ARG A 15 47.41 10.33 63.49
N ALA A 16 48.58 10.85 63.87
CA ALA A 16 49.63 10.12 64.57
C ALA A 16 49.50 10.11 66.11
N GLY A 17 48.46 10.75 66.66
CA GLY A 17 48.10 10.65 68.09
C GLY A 17 48.77 11.64 69.04
N ASP A 18 49.43 12.69 68.54
CA ASP A 18 49.99 13.76 69.40
C ASP A 18 48.91 14.83 69.68
N ALA A 19 48.13 14.58 70.73
CA ALA A 19 47.08 15.45 71.22
C ALA A 19 47.63 16.65 72.02
N THR A 20 48.39 17.57 71.40
CA THR A 20 48.71 18.88 72.02
C THR A 20 48.92 20.03 71.01
N ALA A 21 48.21 20.05 69.89
CA ALA A 21 48.06 21.28 69.09
C ALA A 21 46.59 21.67 69.09
N GLY A 22 46.23 22.56 70.02
CA GLY A 22 44.97 23.29 69.95
C GLY A 22 44.83 23.94 68.58
N GLY A 23 43.61 23.92 68.05
CA GLY A 23 43.26 24.59 66.81
C GLY A 23 43.69 26.06 66.88
N ASP A 24 44.43 26.49 65.87
CA ASP A 24 44.68 27.91 65.69
C ASP A 24 43.76 28.41 64.58
N ALA A 25 42.99 29.45 64.91
CA ALA A 25 42.11 30.18 63.99
C ALA A 25 42.81 30.58 62.68
N ALA A 26 44.15 30.62 62.67
CA ALA A 26 44.98 30.86 61.49
C ALA A 26 44.84 29.79 60.39
N THR A 27 44.63 28.51 60.73
CA THR A 27 44.44 27.44 59.74
C THR A 27 43.04 27.48 59.13
N LEU A 28 42.03 27.83 59.94
CA LEU A 28 40.65 28.05 59.50
C LEU A 28 40.55 29.30 58.61
N ASP A 29 41.26 30.37 58.98
CA ASP A 29 41.30 31.63 58.23
C ASP A 29 42.12 31.51 56.92
N ALA A 30 43.16 30.68 56.90
CA ALA A 30 43.89 30.35 55.67
C ALA A 30 43.05 29.50 54.70
N ALA A 31 42.30 28.51 55.21
CA ALA A 31 41.39 27.70 54.39
C ALA A 31 40.20 28.52 53.86
N THR A 32 39.65 29.43 54.66
CA THR A 32 38.56 30.34 54.28
C THR A 32 39.01 31.31 53.18
N ARG A 33 40.21 31.90 53.31
CA ARG A 33 40.77 32.78 52.27
C ARG A 33 41.11 32.06 50.97
N LEU A 34 41.48 30.78 51.02
CA LEU A 34 41.71 29.97 49.83
C LEU A 34 40.39 29.64 49.11
N HIS A 35 39.33 29.36 49.86
CA HIS A 35 37.98 29.14 49.34
C HIS A 35 37.39 30.42 48.72
N GLU A 36 37.51 31.57 49.40
CA GLU A 36 37.06 32.87 48.87
C GLU A 36 37.86 33.30 47.63
N SER A 37 39.16 32.99 47.57
CA SER A 37 40.00 33.26 46.40
C SER A 37 39.68 32.35 45.21
N ALA A 38 39.25 31.11 45.44
CA ALA A 38 38.83 30.19 44.38
C ALA A 38 37.45 30.61 43.80
N MET A 39 36.53 31.07 44.66
CA MET A 39 35.22 31.59 44.26
C MET A 39 35.29 32.91 43.48
N ALA A 40 36.38 33.68 43.62
CA ALA A 40 36.58 34.97 42.95
C ALA A 40 37.31 34.88 41.60
N GLY A 41 37.94 33.75 41.27
CA GLY A 41 38.75 33.58 40.06
C GLY A 41 38.04 32.80 38.96
N GLY A 42 37.46 33.50 37.98
CA GLY A 42 36.95 32.87 36.75
C GLY A 42 38.09 32.40 35.84
N HIS A 43 38.40 31.10 35.84
CA HIS A 43 39.31 30.48 34.88
C HIS A 43 38.68 29.20 34.27
N ASP A 44 38.80 29.09 32.95
CA ASP A 44 38.22 28.08 32.05
C ASP A 44 38.87 26.67 32.12
N GLY A 45 39.16 26.15 33.32
CA GLY A 45 39.74 24.80 33.50
C GLY A 45 39.07 24.05 34.64
N ASP A 46 38.50 22.88 34.33
CA ASP A 46 37.79 21.92 35.19
C ASP A 46 37.72 22.28 36.70
N PRO A 47 36.64 22.97 37.14
CA PRO A 47 36.55 23.51 38.50
C PRO A 47 36.11 22.49 39.56
N PHE A 48 35.68 21.28 39.20
CA PHE A 48 35.00 20.38 40.15
C PHE A 48 35.92 19.37 40.86
N GLY A 49 37.03 18.98 40.24
CA GLY A 49 37.92 17.94 40.79
C GLY A 49 38.76 18.37 42.01
N MET A 50 39.19 19.64 42.06
CA MET A 50 40.04 20.15 43.15
C MET A 50 39.24 20.62 44.37
N ASP A 51 38.05 21.18 44.15
CA ASP A 51 37.17 21.68 45.22
C ASP A 51 36.54 20.54 46.03
N ALA A 52 36.12 19.46 45.37
CA ALA A 52 35.54 18.29 46.04
C ALA A 52 36.58 17.54 46.89
N MET A 53 37.83 17.44 46.43
CA MET A 53 38.91 16.79 47.17
C MET A 53 39.35 17.63 48.38
N LEU A 54 39.37 18.97 48.26
CA LEU A 54 39.64 19.89 49.37
C LEU A 54 38.50 19.87 50.40
N LEU A 55 37.24 19.84 49.96
CA LEU A 55 36.05 19.74 50.83
C LEU A 55 35.95 18.37 51.53
N ALA A 56 36.26 17.27 50.85
CA ALA A 56 36.29 15.93 51.44
C ALA A 56 37.41 15.82 52.50
N THR A 57 38.56 16.42 52.24
CA THR A 57 39.69 16.44 53.17
C THR A 57 39.42 17.33 54.40
N LEU A 58 38.73 18.47 54.22
CA LEU A 58 38.28 19.33 55.32
C LEU A 58 37.15 18.67 56.14
N ALA A 59 36.25 17.95 55.48
CA ALA A 59 35.18 17.19 56.11
C ALA A 59 35.70 16.03 56.99
N GLU A 60 36.74 15.32 56.55
CA GLU A 60 37.43 14.31 57.36
C GLU A 60 38.16 14.94 58.56
N TYR A 61 38.70 16.16 58.43
CA TYR A 61 39.41 16.87 59.51
C TYR A 61 38.47 17.43 60.59
N PHE A 62 37.30 17.95 60.21
CA PHE A 62 36.32 18.51 61.16
C PHE A 62 35.40 17.48 61.82
N ALA A 63 35.51 16.20 61.50
CA ALA A 63 34.85 15.11 62.20
C ALA A 63 35.32 14.94 63.67
N LEU A 64 36.28 15.75 64.13
CA LEU A 64 36.85 15.77 65.49
C LEU A 64 36.54 17.04 66.32
N GLY A 65 35.72 17.99 65.85
CA GLY A 65 35.47 19.27 66.55
C GLY A 65 34.01 19.77 66.51
N GLU A 66 33.64 20.56 67.54
CA GLU A 66 32.27 20.96 67.94
C GLU A 66 31.38 21.70 66.92
N ASP A 67 31.83 22.01 65.69
CA ASP A 67 31.03 22.78 64.72
C ASP A 67 30.32 21.90 63.68
N LEU A 68 29.64 20.87 64.19
CA LEU A 68 28.97 19.81 63.42
C LEU A 68 28.01 20.33 62.33
N ARG A 69 27.41 21.52 62.53
CA ARG A 69 26.36 22.06 61.66
C ARG A 69 26.90 22.59 60.33
N ARG A 70 28.02 23.31 60.33
CA ARG A 70 28.65 23.85 59.12
C ARG A 70 29.31 22.76 58.28
N THR A 71 30.02 21.84 58.93
CA THR A 71 30.64 20.68 58.29
C THR A 71 29.57 19.79 57.65
N THR A 72 28.43 19.60 58.33
CA THR A 72 27.26 18.90 57.78
C THR A 72 26.72 19.58 56.54
N THR A 73 26.54 20.91 56.55
CA THR A 73 26.01 21.66 55.39
C THR A 73 26.95 21.58 54.18
N CYS A 74 28.26 21.68 54.37
CA CYS A 74 29.24 21.58 53.27
C CYS A 74 29.35 20.17 52.68
N LEU A 75 29.35 19.12 53.53
CA LEU A 75 29.29 17.72 53.10
C LEU A 75 27.99 17.41 52.37
N LEU A 76 26.86 17.94 52.87
CA LEU A 76 25.54 17.79 52.24
C LEU A 76 25.56 18.43 50.85
N ALA A 77 26.09 19.65 50.71
CA ALA A 77 26.19 20.33 49.43
C ALA A 77 27.09 19.60 48.43
N ALA A 78 28.26 19.11 48.86
CA ALA A 78 29.17 18.34 48.00
C ALA A 78 28.54 17.00 47.56
N TYR A 79 27.94 16.26 48.49
CA TYR A 79 27.27 14.98 48.21
C TYR A 79 26.06 15.12 47.28
N LEU A 80 25.28 16.20 47.44
CA LEU A 80 24.12 16.47 46.59
C LEU A 80 24.48 16.92 45.17
N THR A 81 25.73 17.36 44.96
CA THR A 81 26.22 17.85 43.66
C THR A 81 26.82 16.72 42.82
N ASP A 82 27.72 15.91 43.38
CA ASP A 82 28.28 14.73 42.69
C ASP A 82 28.74 13.64 43.69
N PRO A 83 27.92 12.61 43.94
CA PRO A 83 28.23 11.52 44.87
C PRO A 83 29.44 10.69 44.46
N ASP A 84 29.72 10.59 43.16
CA ASP A 84 30.70 9.65 42.59
C ASP A 84 32.14 10.16 42.74
N VAL A 85 32.30 11.45 43.06
CA VAL A 85 33.59 12.11 43.33
C VAL A 85 34.03 11.95 44.79
N LEU A 86 33.14 11.45 45.67
CA LEU A 86 33.43 11.27 47.09
C LEU A 86 33.99 9.87 47.38
N THR A 87 34.87 9.78 48.39
CA THR A 87 35.30 8.47 48.91
C THR A 87 34.09 7.72 49.48
N GLU A 88 34.11 6.39 49.43
CA GLU A 88 33.01 5.54 49.93
C GLU A 88 32.57 5.89 51.36
N GLN A 89 33.55 6.27 52.21
CA GLN A 89 33.31 6.71 53.59
C GLN A 89 32.62 8.08 53.68
N ALA A 90 32.99 9.04 52.82
CA ALA A 90 32.34 10.35 52.75
C ALA A 90 30.92 10.25 52.19
N ARG A 91 30.70 9.34 51.23
CA ARG A 91 29.37 8.98 50.72
C ARG A 91 28.46 8.40 51.80
N THR A 92 28.94 7.42 52.57
CA THR A 92 28.14 6.83 53.68
C THR A 92 27.87 7.84 54.79
N LEU A 93 28.82 8.74 55.09
CA LEU A 93 28.61 9.81 56.07
C LEU A 93 27.59 10.84 55.55
N GLY A 94 27.68 11.23 54.27
CA GLY A 94 26.71 12.08 53.58
C GLY A 94 25.30 11.50 53.62
N GLU A 95 25.13 10.23 53.25
CA GLU A 95 23.84 9.50 53.34
C GLU A 95 23.26 9.50 54.78
N ARG A 96 24.11 9.38 55.79
CA ARG A 96 23.70 9.38 57.20
C ARG A 96 23.29 10.78 57.68
N LEU A 97 24.01 11.81 57.23
CA LEU A 97 23.70 13.21 57.52
C LEU A 97 22.42 13.68 56.81
N VAL A 98 22.20 13.28 55.56
CA VAL A 98 20.94 13.54 54.84
C VAL A 98 19.78 12.85 55.56
N ARG A 99 19.91 11.58 55.95
CA ARG A 99 18.86 10.89 56.73
C ARG A 99 18.53 11.61 58.03
N ASN A 100 19.55 12.06 58.77
CA ASN A 100 19.35 12.84 59.99
C ASN A 100 18.73 14.22 59.71
N HIS A 101 19.07 14.85 58.59
CA HIS A 101 18.52 16.14 58.18
C HIS A 101 17.06 16.03 57.71
N VAL A 102 16.70 14.99 56.95
CA VAL A 102 15.31 14.65 56.60
C VAL A 102 14.50 14.37 57.86
N ALA A 103 15.07 13.67 58.84
CA ALA A 103 14.44 13.45 60.15
C ALA A 103 14.27 14.75 60.96
N ALA A 104 15.16 15.73 60.80
CA ALA A 104 15.13 17.01 61.52
C ALA A 104 14.23 18.08 60.86
N VAL A 105 14.19 18.13 59.53
CA VAL A 105 13.37 19.06 58.73
C VAL A 105 11.95 18.51 58.52
N GLY A 106 11.78 17.18 58.61
CA GLY A 106 10.54 16.48 58.33
C GLY A 106 10.43 16.08 56.86
N ALA A 107 9.97 14.84 56.61
CA ALA A 107 9.84 14.29 55.26
C ALA A 107 8.92 15.13 54.35
N GLU A 108 7.90 15.79 54.92
CA GLU A 108 6.98 16.66 54.20
C GLU A 108 7.69 17.92 53.65
N ALA A 109 8.42 18.64 54.47
CA ALA A 109 9.17 19.83 54.04
C ALA A 109 10.27 19.46 53.02
N TRP A 110 10.89 18.29 53.17
CA TRP A 110 11.84 17.76 52.18
C TRP A 110 11.18 17.50 50.83
N SER A 111 10.02 16.84 50.82
CA SER A 111 9.28 16.57 49.58
C SER A 111 8.86 17.87 48.86
N GLN A 112 8.46 18.89 49.61
CA GLN A 112 8.12 20.20 49.05
C GLN A 112 9.34 20.92 48.45
N GLU A 113 10.53 20.76 49.05
CA GLU A 113 11.78 21.32 48.50
C GLU A 113 12.13 20.65 47.16
N VAL A 114 12.08 19.30 47.12
CA VAL A 114 12.33 18.52 45.90
C VAL A 114 11.37 18.91 44.78
N ALA A 115 10.08 19.05 45.07
CA ALA A 115 9.07 19.48 44.11
C ALA A 115 9.38 20.90 43.54
N ARG A 116 9.76 21.85 44.39
CA ARG A 116 10.15 23.22 43.95
C ARG A 116 11.42 23.21 43.11
N LEU A 117 12.41 22.40 43.47
CA LEU A 117 13.63 22.23 42.70
C LEU A 117 13.34 21.62 41.33
N LEU A 118 12.47 20.61 41.24
CA LEU A 118 12.05 20.02 39.97
C LEU A 118 11.35 21.03 39.07
N LEU A 119 10.43 21.83 39.62
CA LEU A 119 9.78 22.92 38.88
C LEU A 119 10.79 23.95 38.35
N THR A 120 11.78 24.30 39.16
CA THR A 120 12.85 25.24 38.78
C THR A 120 13.77 24.64 37.71
N ALA A 121 14.15 23.37 37.85
CA ALA A 121 14.97 22.63 36.90
C ALA A 121 14.29 22.51 35.53
N ARG A 122 12.97 22.34 35.52
CA ARG A 122 12.16 22.35 34.30
C ARG A 122 12.10 23.72 33.65
N ARG A 123 11.81 24.77 34.43
CA ARG A 123 11.71 26.15 33.93
C ARG A 123 13.02 26.67 33.35
N VAL A 124 14.16 26.37 33.97
CA VAL A 124 15.47 26.91 33.59
C VAL A 124 16.23 25.97 32.64
N GLY A 125 15.73 24.76 32.38
CA GLY A 125 16.40 23.84 31.48
C GLY A 125 17.69 23.20 32.02
N SER A 126 18.00 23.35 33.31
CA SER A 126 19.31 22.94 33.87
C SER A 126 19.40 21.43 34.07
N ALA A 127 20.38 20.79 33.42
CA ALA A 127 20.67 19.37 33.62
C ALA A 127 21.24 19.08 35.02
N ALA A 128 22.05 20.01 35.56
CA ALA A 128 22.60 19.90 36.90
C ALA A 128 21.51 19.89 37.98
N LEU A 129 20.51 20.79 37.86
CA LEU A 129 19.38 20.82 38.79
C LEU A 129 18.51 19.55 38.70
N VAL A 130 18.37 18.95 37.51
CA VAL A 130 17.68 17.65 37.37
C VAL A 130 18.46 16.55 38.08
N GLY A 131 19.79 16.54 37.96
CA GLY A 131 20.67 15.62 38.71
C GLY A 131 20.52 15.77 40.23
N GLU A 132 20.53 17.01 40.72
CA GLU A 132 20.33 17.32 42.14
C GLU A 132 18.95 16.83 42.65
N VAL A 133 17.88 17.05 41.86
CA VAL A 133 16.53 16.56 42.18
C VAL A 133 16.50 15.04 42.30
N ILE A 134 17.10 14.31 41.36
CA ILE A 134 17.16 12.84 41.39
C ILE A 134 17.85 12.36 42.66
N THR A 135 19.00 12.95 43.00
CA THR A 135 19.74 12.61 44.22
C THR A 135 18.93 12.89 45.48
N LYS A 136 18.34 14.09 45.60
CA LYS A 136 17.50 14.47 46.76
C LYS A 136 16.24 13.62 46.88
N ALA A 137 15.63 13.25 45.76
CA ALA A 137 14.42 12.42 45.73
C ALA A 137 14.72 10.97 46.15
N ARG A 138 15.82 10.37 45.69
CA ARG A 138 16.28 9.03 46.13
C ARG A 138 16.54 8.98 47.64
N LEU A 139 17.27 9.97 48.15
CA LEU A 139 17.61 10.04 49.57
C LEU A 139 16.40 10.31 50.45
N GLY A 140 15.52 11.22 50.01
CA GLY A 140 14.27 11.50 50.70
C GLY A 140 13.35 10.28 50.74
N ARG A 141 13.23 9.56 49.63
CA ARG A 141 12.47 8.31 49.53
C ARG A 141 12.96 7.31 50.59
N ASP A 142 14.26 7.06 50.66
CA ASP A 142 14.85 6.05 51.56
C ASP A 142 14.73 6.43 53.04
N ALA A 143 14.64 7.73 53.35
CA ALA A 143 14.47 8.24 54.70
C ALA A 143 12.99 8.32 55.16
N ALA A 144 12.04 8.39 54.23
CA ALA A 144 10.61 8.51 54.54
C ALA A 144 9.95 7.15 54.81
N THR A 145 8.93 7.15 55.68
CA THR A 145 8.17 5.93 56.02
C THR A 145 7.43 5.38 54.79
N PRO A 146 7.53 4.07 54.48
CA PRO A 146 6.73 3.41 53.45
C PRO A 146 5.23 3.69 53.58
N GLY A 147 4.55 4.02 52.46
CA GLY A 147 3.11 4.34 52.45
C GLY A 147 2.74 5.74 52.98
N SER A 148 3.72 6.57 53.35
CA SER A 148 3.45 7.95 53.76
C SER A 148 3.33 8.89 52.55
N VAL A 149 2.45 9.91 52.66
CA VAL A 149 2.24 10.91 51.60
C VAL A 149 3.55 11.55 51.09
N PRO A 150 4.51 11.96 51.95
CA PRO A 150 5.77 12.52 51.48
C PRO A 150 6.61 11.55 50.66
N ARG A 151 6.58 10.25 50.98
CA ARG A 151 7.31 9.22 50.24
C ARG A 151 6.72 9.01 48.85
N SER A 152 5.40 8.92 48.74
CA SER A 152 4.71 8.83 47.44
C SER A 152 4.99 10.05 46.54
N ALA A 153 5.05 11.25 47.14
CA ALA A 153 5.43 12.47 46.43
C ALA A 153 6.88 12.40 45.92
N LEU A 154 7.83 11.99 46.77
CA LEU A 154 9.24 11.85 46.39
C LEU A 154 9.46 10.78 45.30
N LEU A 155 8.72 9.66 45.34
CA LEU A 155 8.73 8.64 44.29
C LEU A 155 8.19 9.17 42.96
N SER A 156 7.10 9.95 43.01
CA SER A 156 6.50 10.59 41.84
C SER A 156 7.44 11.63 41.22
N ASP A 157 8.08 12.47 42.04
CA ASP A 157 9.04 13.47 41.60
C ASP A 157 10.33 12.82 41.06
N LEU A 158 10.79 11.72 41.67
CA LEU A 158 11.90 10.92 41.17
C LEU A 158 11.61 10.39 39.76
N SER A 159 10.44 9.77 39.55
CA SER A 159 10.01 9.29 38.23
C SER A 159 10.03 10.42 37.20
N ALA A 160 9.45 11.56 37.56
CA ALA A 160 9.32 12.69 36.66
C ALA A 160 10.66 13.40 36.36
N ALA A 161 11.61 13.37 37.30
CA ALA A 161 12.96 13.88 37.11
C ALA A 161 13.82 12.95 36.24
N LEU A 162 13.73 11.63 36.47
CA LEU A 162 14.40 10.61 35.65
C LEU A 162 13.88 10.61 34.21
N GLN A 163 12.56 10.75 34.00
CA GLN A 163 11.99 10.96 32.66
C GLN A 163 12.54 12.24 32.01
N THR A 164 12.65 13.34 32.76
CA THR A 164 13.23 14.59 32.24
C THR A 164 14.70 14.43 31.85
N ARG A 165 15.48 13.69 32.65
CA ARG A 165 16.89 13.36 32.34
C ARG A 165 16.97 12.48 31.09
N PHE A 166 16.11 11.47 30.98
CA PHE A 166 16.01 10.61 29.80
C PHE A 166 15.77 11.43 28.53
N LEU A 167 14.76 12.31 28.53
CA LEU A 167 14.43 13.13 27.36
C LEU A 167 15.59 14.04 26.91
N ARG A 168 16.55 14.35 27.79
CA ARG A 168 17.74 15.16 27.48
C ARG A 168 18.99 14.34 27.14
N ALA A 169 19.24 13.25 27.86
CA ALA A 169 20.49 12.48 27.80
C ALA A 169 20.35 11.10 27.12
N GLY A 170 19.14 10.57 27.01
CA GLY A 170 18.83 9.34 26.26
C GLY A 170 19.19 8.02 26.94
N HIS A 171 19.49 8.01 28.24
CA HIS A 171 19.85 6.79 28.97
C HIS A 171 18.62 5.95 29.32
N VAL A 172 18.35 4.87 28.57
CA VAL A 172 17.14 4.02 28.75
C VAL A 172 16.99 3.47 30.18
N THR A 173 18.09 3.24 30.90
CA THR A 173 18.08 2.81 32.31
C THR A 173 17.38 3.80 33.24
N ASP A 174 17.32 5.09 32.86
CA ASP A 174 16.56 6.10 33.61
C ASP A 174 15.05 5.84 33.50
N LEU A 175 14.57 5.30 32.39
CA LEU A 175 13.16 4.95 32.22
C LEU A 175 12.79 3.70 33.01
N ASP A 176 13.68 2.71 33.10
CA ASP A 176 13.49 1.54 33.96
C ASP A 176 13.30 1.97 35.42
N GLU A 177 14.22 2.77 35.95
CA GLU A 177 14.12 3.28 37.33
C GLU A 177 12.93 4.23 37.52
N ALA A 178 12.60 5.06 36.52
CA ALA A 178 11.44 5.94 36.59
C ALA A 178 10.12 5.15 36.69
N ILE A 179 10.01 4.03 35.97
CA ILE A 179 8.84 3.14 36.00
C ILE A 179 8.77 2.42 37.35
N ASP A 180 9.88 1.90 37.86
CA ASP A 180 9.92 1.24 39.17
C ASP A 180 9.50 2.20 40.29
N ALA A 181 10.01 3.44 40.25
CA ALA A 181 9.62 4.48 41.20
C ALA A 181 8.13 4.84 41.08
N ALA A 182 7.59 4.95 39.86
CA ALA A 182 6.18 5.26 39.64
C ALA A 182 5.24 4.12 40.03
N ARG A 183 5.59 2.86 39.73
CA ARG A 183 4.84 1.66 40.16
C ARG A 183 4.80 1.57 41.68
N LEU A 184 5.93 1.83 42.35
CA LEU A 184 5.99 1.85 43.80
C LEU A 184 5.14 3.00 44.38
N ALA A 185 5.16 4.19 43.75
CA ALA A 185 4.30 5.31 44.16
C ALA A 185 2.82 4.96 44.06
N VAL A 186 2.40 4.29 42.97
CA VAL A 186 1.03 3.82 42.77
C VAL A 186 0.63 2.78 43.82
N ALA A 187 1.50 1.82 44.12
CA ALA A 187 1.24 0.77 45.10
C ALA A 187 1.17 1.28 46.55
N GLU A 188 1.94 2.32 46.88
CA GLU A 188 2.03 2.88 48.23
C GLU A 188 0.95 3.96 48.52
N THR A 189 0.21 4.45 47.52
CA THR A 189 -0.74 5.57 47.67
C THR A 189 -2.20 5.08 47.72
N PRO A 190 -2.90 5.19 48.86
CA PRO A 190 -4.34 4.90 48.96
C PRO A 190 -5.18 5.74 48.01
N HIS A 191 -6.29 5.16 47.55
CA HIS A 191 -7.19 5.77 46.56
C HIS A 191 -7.79 7.10 47.02
N GLU A 192 -8.05 7.26 48.33
CA GLU A 192 -8.67 8.45 48.91
C GLU A 192 -7.71 9.66 48.98
N GLN A 193 -6.43 9.48 48.66
CA GLN A 193 -5.44 10.56 48.69
C GLN A 193 -5.40 11.32 47.37
N LEU A 194 -5.32 12.66 47.44
CA LEU A 194 -5.23 13.54 46.26
C LEU A 194 -4.05 13.18 45.32
N MET A 195 -2.99 12.61 45.89
CA MET A 195 -1.78 12.17 45.19
C MET A 195 -1.98 10.92 44.31
N TRP A 196 -3.04 10.15 44.53
CA TRP A 196 -3.30 8.90 43.81
C TRP A 196 -3.36 9.12 42.29
N SER A 197 -4.11 10.13 41.84
CA SER A 197 -4.23 10.50 40.43
C SER A 197 -2.90 10.95 39.82
N LEU A 198 -2.04 11.64 40.60
CA LEU A 198 -0.73 12.09 40.13
C LEU A 198 0.22 10.91 39.90
N CYS A 199 0.24 9.94 40.83
CA CYS A 199 1.10 8.75 40.72
C CYS A 199 0.75 7.94 39.45
N HIS A 200 -0.54 7.71 39.20
CA HIS A 200 -1.04 7.02 38.00
C HIS A 200 -0.72 7.79 36.73
N ASN A 201 -0.94 9.11 36.73
CA ASN A 201 -0.59 9.96 35.59
C ASN A 201 0.91 9.88 35.25
N ASN A 202 1.78 9.93 36.25
CA ASN A 202 3.23 9.87 36.05
C ASN A 202 3.67 8.48 35.57
N LEU A 203 3.10 7.40 36.11
CA LEU A 203 3.35 6.04 35.62
C LEU A 203 2.94 5.90 34.15
N GLY A 204 1.71 6.29 33.83
CA GLY A 204 1.19 6.27 32.46
C GLY A 204 2.05 7.08 31.49
N ALA A 205 2.45 8.29 31.86
CA ALA A 205 3.32 9.14 31.04
C ALA A 205 4.72 8.53 30.83
N THR A 206 5.32 7.91 31.86
CA THR A 206 6.64 7.29 31.76
C THR A 206 6.62 6.04 30.89
N LEU A 207 5.62 5.17 31.05
CA LEU A 207 5.39 4.00 30.19
C LEU A 207 5.22 4.42 28.73
N ARG A 208 4.49 5.50 28.48
CA ARG A 208 4.30 6.08 27.14
C ARG A 208 5.60 6.55 26.50
N VAL A 209 6.45 7.26 27.26
CA VAL A 209 7.79 7.68 26.77
C VAL A 209 8.68 6.47 26.50
N ARG A 210 8.59 5.41 27.30
CA ARG A 210 9.31 4.16 27.03
C ARG A 210 8.82 3.47 25.77
N TYR A 211 7.51 3.45 25.51
CA TYR A 211 6.95 2.96 24.24
C TYR A 211 7.53 3.72 23.03
N GLU A 212 7.65 5.04 23.08
CA GLU A 212 8.22 5.83 21.97
C GLU A 212 9.65 5.41 21.58
N VAL A 213 10.41 4.87 22.55
CA VAL A 213 11.82 4.50 22.40
C VAL A 213 11.99 3.01 22.09
N THR A 214 11.18 2.17 22.72
CA THR A 214 11.31 0.70 22.67
C THR A 214 10.31 0.04 21.73
N SER A 215 9.24 0.75 21.35
CA SER A 215 8.07 0.22 20.63
C SER A 215 7.38 -0.97 21.34
N SER A 216 7.54 -1.07 22.66
CA SER A 216 6.90 -2.10 23.49
C SER A 216 5.39 -1.83 23.63
N VAL A 217 4.57 -2.59 22.89
CA VAL A 217 3.09 -2.48 22.97
C VAL A 217 2.58 -2.79 24.38
N ALA A 218 3.26 -3.68 25.12
CA ALA A 218 2.91 -3.98 26.50
C ALA A 218 3.01 -2.75 27.43
N ASP A 219 4.04 -1.91 27.25
CA ASP A 219 4.19 -0.68 28.03
C ASP A 219 3.07 0.32 27.68
N LEU A 220 2.66 0.36 26.40
CA LEU A 220 1.57 1.23 25.95
C LEU A 220 0.19 0.76 26.46
N ASP A 221 -0.04 -0.55 26.48
CA ASP A 221 -1.26 -1.16 27.02
C ASP A 221 -1.36 -0.91 28.53
N GLU A 222 -0.27 -1.11 29.29
CA GLU A 222 -0.22 -0.77 30.72
C GLU A 222 -0.44 0.73 30.95
N SER A 223 0.14 1.61 30.11
CA SER A 223 -0.09 3.05 30.18
C SER A 223 -1.58 3.38 30.07
N ILE A 224 -2.28 2.78 29.09
CA ILE A 224 -3.72 2.99 28.89
C ILE A 224 -4.52 2.48 30.09
N GLU A 225 -4.21 1.29 30.60
CA GLU A 225 -4.89 0.72 31.77
C GLU A 225 -4.76 1.62 33.00
N VAL A 226 -3.54 2.03 33.34
CA VAL A 226 -3.24 2.89 34.51
C VAL A 226 -3.90 4.26 34.37
N LEU A 227 -3.88 4.86 33.17
CA LEU A 227 -4.50 6.17 32.94
C LEU A 227 -6.02 6.10 32.91
N ARG A 228 -6.59 5.02 32.38
CA ARG A 228 -8.05 4.81 32.30
C ARG A 228 -8.67 4.66 33.69
N VAL A 229 -7.97 4.00 34.62
CA VAL A 229 -8.39 3.90 36.03
C VAL A 229 -8.66 5.28 36.65
N VAL A 230 -7.83 6.28 36.36
CA VAL A 230 -8.07 7.66 36.86
C VAL A 230 -9.11 8.39 36.03
N ALA A 231 -9.07 8.24 34.71
CA ALA A 231 -9.94 8.99 33.80
C ALA A 231 -11.43 8.63 33.94
N ASP A 232 -11.74 7.37 34.30
CA ASP A 232 -13.11 6.88 34.45
C ASP A 232 -13.64 6.99 35.89
N ASP A 233 -12.80 7.43 36.83
CA ASP A 233 -13.17 7.54 38.25
C ASP A 233 -13.79 8.92 38.58
N PRO A 234 -15.08 8.98 38.95
CA PRO A 234 -15.77 10.23 39.23
C PRO A 234 -15.26 10.94 40.50
N ASP A 235 -14.67 10.22 41.45
CA ASP A 235 -14.17 10.79 42.70
C ASP A 235 -12.86 11.58 42.46
N THR A 236 -12.20 11.35 41.32
CA THR A 236 -10.96 12.06 40.97
C THR A 236 -11.15 13.36 40.20
N VAL A 237 -12.36 13.70 39.77
CA VAL A 237 -12.64 14.91 38.95
C VAL A 237 -12.19 16.21 39.66
N SER A 238 -12.15 16.21 40.99
CA SER A 238 -11.68 17.34 41.80
C SER A 238 -10.15 17.47 41.87
N SER A 239 -9.41 16.45 41.40
CA SER A 239 -7.93 16.45 41.39
C SER A 239 -7.41 17.19 40.16
N PRO A 240 -6.49 18.18 40.30
CA PRO A 240 -5.83 18.82 39.15
C PRO A 240 -5.13 17.82 38.21
N SER A 241 -4.70 16.67 38.73
CA SER A 241 -4.04 15.60 37.96
C SER A 241 -5.01 14.74 37.15
N HIS A 242 -6.32 14.80 37.40
CA HIS A 242 -7.32 14.08 36.61
C HIS A 242 -7.34 14.56 35.16
N VAL A 243 -7.33 15.88 34.93
CA VAL A 243 -7.30 16.46 33.57
C VAL A 243 -6.03 16.04 32.81
N HIS A 244 -4.90 15.93 33.49
CA HIS A 244 -3.65 15.42 32.92
C HIS A 244 -3.75 13.95 32.55
N ALA A 245 -4.32 13.11 33.42
CA ALA A 245 -4.51 11.69 33.16
C ALA A 245 -5.46 11.46 31.96
N VAL A 246 -6.56 12.22 31.88
CA VAL A 246 -7.50 12.18 30.76
C VAL A 246 -6.81 12.58 29.45
N CYS A 247 -6.00 13.64 29.44
CA CYS A 247 -5.25 14.04 28.24
C CYS A 247 -4.21 12.99 27.84
N ASN A 248 -3.44 12.47 28.79
CA ASN A 248 -2.42 11.45 28.54
C ASN A 248 -3.02 10.13 28.07
N LEU A 249 -4.22 9.75 28.56
CA LEU A 249 -4.97 8.62 28.05
C LEU A 249 -5.30 8.82 26.58
N GLY A 250 -5.76 10.02 26.21
CA GLY A 250 -6.01 10.36 24.81
C GLY A 250 -4.76 10.23 23.93
N VAL A 251 -3.61 10.69 24.43
CA VAL A 251 -2.33 10.55 23.71
C VAL A 251 -1.91 9.07 23.58
N ALA A 252 -2.05 8.27 24.64
CA ALA A 252 -1.69 6.86 24.62
C ALA A 252 -2.59 6.04 23.67
N LEU A 253 -3.90 6.30 23.69
CA LEU A 253 -4.86 5.70 22.75
C LEU A 253 -4.55 6.06 21.29
N ARG A 254 -4.19 7.33 21.02
CA ARG A 254 -3.73 7.74 19.68
C ARG A 254 -2.48 6.97 19.26
N GLN A 255 -1.49 6.85 20.14
CA GLN A 255 -0.26 6.12 19.86
C GLN A 255 -0.51 4.62 19.62
N ARG A 256 -1.49 4.03 20.32
CA ARG A 256 -1.89 2.64 20.14
C ARG A 256 -2.56 2.45 18.79
N TYR A 257 -3.45 3.37 18.40
CA TYR A 257 -4.01 3.43 17.05
C TYR A 257 -2.91 3.55 15.98
N GLU A 258 -1.97 4.49 16.13
CA GLU A 258 -0.84 4.72 15.20
C GLU A 258 0.08 3.48 15.08
N SER A 259 0.13 2.62 16.10
CA SER A 259 0.91 1.37 16.11
C SER A 259 0.26 0.20 15.37
N GLY A 260 -1.00 0.34 14.93
CA GLY A 260 -1.74 -0.71 14.20
C GLY A 260 -2.89 -1.37 14.96
N SER A 261 -3.39 -0.72 16.02
CA SER A 261 -4.53 -1.19 16.81
C SER A 261 -5.89 -0.68 16.29
N ASP A 262 -6.97 -0.88 17.05
CA ASP A 262 -8.37 -0.65 16.68
C ASP A 262 -8.68 0.84 16.40
N PRO A 263 -9.38 1.19 15.29
CA PRO A 263 -9.97 2.52 15.09
C PRO A 263 -10.79 3.05 16.28
N GLY A 264 -11.38 2.17 17.10
CA GLY A 264 -12.07 2.56 18.33
C GLY A 264 -11.19 3.36 19.31
N ASP A 265 -9.89 3.08 19.35
CA ASP A 265 -8.93 3.79 20.22
C ASP A 265 -8.78 5.25 19.79
N LEU A 266 -8.79 5.55 18.49
CA LEU A 266 -8.70 6.92 18.00
C LEU A 266 -9.94 7.74 18.39
N GLU A 267 -11.12 7.17 18.21
CA GLU A 267 -12.38 7.82 18.55
C GLU A 267 -12.50 8.07 20.06
N GLU A 268 -11.99 7.15 20.90
CA GLU A 268 -11.83 7.39 22.33
C GLU A 268 -10.79 8.49 22.61
N SER A 269 -9.64 8.46 21.94
CA SER A 269 -8.59 9.48 22.06
C SER A 269 -9.12 10.90 21.83
N ILE A 270 -9.92 11.10 20.78
CA ILE A 270 -10.53 12.40 20.47
C ILE A 270 -11.50 12.83 21.59
N ARG A 271 -12.34 11.92 22.09
CA ARG A 271 -13.25 12.21 23.21
C ARG A 271 -12.48 12.63 24.45
N ARG A 272 -11.49 11.85 24.89
CA ARG A 272 -10.69 12.15 26.08
C ARG A 272 -9.92 13.47 25.93
N CYS A 273 -9.32 13.72 24.76
CA CYS A 273 -8.66 15.01 24.52
C CYS A 273 -9.64 16.19 24.56
N ARG A 274 -10.88 16.04 24.07
CA ARG A 274 -11.92 17.08 24.21
C ARG A 274 -12.34 17.29 25.66
N ASP A 275 -12.53 16.21 26.41
CA ASP A 275 -12.86 16.28 27.84
C ASP A 275 -11.77 17.04 28.60
N ALA A 276 -10.49 16.76 28.33
CA ALA A 276 -9.38 17.48 28.96
C ALA A 276 -9.40 19.00 28.65
N VAL A 277 -9.71 19.39 27.41
CA VAL A 277 -9.84 20.81 27.02
C VAL A 277 -11.05 21.46 27.72
N ALA A 278 -12.19 20.75 27.83
CA ALA A 278 -13.40 21.25 28.46
C ALA A 278 -13.27 21.40 29.99
N LEU A 279 -12.60 20.44 30.65
CA LEU A 279 -12.36 20.44 32.09
C LEU A 279 -11.33 21.50 32.52
N ALA A 280 -10.47 21.95 31.61
CA ALA A 280 -9.52 23.03 31.85
C ALA A 280 -10.19 24.41 31.85
N THR A 281 -10.98 24.74 32.88
CA THR A 281 -11.60 26.07 33.04
C THR A 281 -10.60 27.12 33.57
N GLY A 282 -10.48 28.29 32.94
CA GLY A 282 -9.64 29.43 33.37
C GLY A 282 -8.21 29.47 32.79
N TYR A 283 -7.32 30.32 33.35
CA TYR A 283 -5.88 30.43 32.99
C TYR A 283 -5.09 29.18 33.45
N SER A 284 -5.48 27.99 33.00
CA SER A 284 -4.65 26.79 33.19
C SER A 284 -3.36 26.93 32.36
N PRO A 285 -2.15 26.90 32.97
CA PRO A 285 -0.89 26.99 32.24
C PRO A 285 -0.69 25.88 31.19
N LYS A 286 -1.49 24.81 31.27
CA LYS A 286 -1.41 23.60 30.45
C LYS A 286 -2.49 23.51 29.37
N LEU A 287 -3.40 24.48 29.31
CA LEU A 287 -4.45 24.53 28.27
C LEU A 287 -3.88 24.51 26.85
N ARG A 288 -2.72 25.16 26.64
CA ARG A 288 -1.97 25.13 25.37
C ARG A 288 -1.62 23.71 24.93
N GLU A 289 -1.09 22.90 25.85
CA GLU A 289 -0.71 21.51 25.60
C GLU A 289 -1.95 20.64 25.31
N TYR A 290 -3.04 20.82 26.05
CA TYR A 290 -4.29 20.08 25.82
C TYR A 290 -4.89 20.36 24.45
N ARG A 291 -4.93 21.63 24.03
CA ARG A 291 -5.38 22.03 22.68
C ARG A 291 -4.49 21.42 21.60
N SER A 292 -3.17 21.45 21.79
CA SER A 292 -2.21 20.85 20.86
C SER A 292 -2.40 19.34 20.74
N ASN A 293 -2.63 18.64 21.85
CA ASN A 293 -2.84 17.19 21.86
C ASN A 293 -4.19 16.79 21.25
N LEU A 294 -5.26 17.57 21.49
CA LEU A 294 -6.54 17.41 20.80
C LEU A 294 -6.38 17.61 19.29
N ALA A 295 -5.70 18.68 18.87
CA ALA A 295 -5.40 18.90 17.46
C ALA A 295 -4.62 17.70 16.87
N GLY A 296 -3.63 17.18 17.58
CA GLY A 296 -2.92 15.96 17.17
C GLY A 296 -3.83 14.73 17.02
N ALA A 297 -4.79 14.53 17.92
CA ALA A 297 -5.79 13.45 17.82
C ALA A 297 -6.74 13.65 16.62
N LEU A 298 -7.18 14.88 16.37
CA LEU A 298 -8.00 15.22 15.19
C LEU A 298 -7.22 15.00 13.89
N LEU A 299 -5.92 15.29 13.86
CA LEU A 299 -5.04 15.10 12.69
C LEU A 299 -4.65 13.63 12.46
N ALA A 300 -4.62 12.81 13.50
CA ALA A 300 -4.41 11.36 13.40
C ALA A 300 -5.60 10.62 12.80
N ARG A 301 -6.76 11.30 12.70
CA ARG A 301 -7.92 10.77 11.99
C ARG A 301 -7.51 10.47 10.56
N PRO A 302 -7.58 9.19 10.14
CA PRO A 302 -6.95 8.77 8.91
C PRO A 302 -7.51 9.58 7.76
N ALA A 303 -6.62 10.18 6.97
CA ALA A 303 -6.91 10.66 5.63
C ALA A 303 -7.12 9.48 4.64
N ILE A 304 -7.16 8.23 5.14
CA ILE A 304 -7.23 7.04 4.31
C ILE A 304 -8.67 6.80 3.87
N THR A 305 -8.85 7.03 2.57
CA THR A 305 -9.74 6.34 1.63
C THR A 305 -9.96 4.85 1.94
N LEU A 306 -10.79 4.56 2.95
CA LEU A 306 -11.31 3.22 3.22
C LEU A 306 -12.77 3.19 3.67
N ARG A 307 -13.52 4.26 3.36
CA ARG A 307 -14.97 4.20 3.22
C ARG A 307 -15.32 5.10 2.05
N GLY A 308 -16.12 4.60 1.11
CA GLY A 308 -16.69 5.38 0.02
C GLY A 308 -17.57 6.57 0.43
N SER A 309 -17.50 7.06 1.68
CA SER A 309 -17.96 8.39 2.07
C SER A 309 -16.76 9.32 2.10
N ALA A 310 -16.63 10.14 1.06
CA ALA A 310 -15.70 11.25 0.99
C ALA A 310 -16.06 12.34 2.01
N GLU A 311 -15.78 12.10 3.28
CA GLU A 311 -15.70 13.14 4.29
C GLU A 311 -14.36 13.00 4.99
N HIS A 312 -13.33 13.55 4.34
CA HIS A 312 -12.14 13.93 5.08
C HIS A 312 -12.59 14.90 6.18
N PRO A 313 -12.35 14.60 7.45
CA PRO A 313 -12.70 15.53 8.52
C PRO A 313 -11.94 16.84 8.27
N ASP A 314 -12.69 17.93 8.14
CA ASP A 314 -12.12 19.27 7.95
C ASP A 314 -11.15 19.57 9.09
N PRO A 315 -9.85 19.84 8.81
CA PRO A 315 -8.86 20.13 9.83
C PRO A 315 -9.06 21.52 10.48
N SER A 316 -10.09 22.28 10.13
CA SER A 316 -10.35 23.62 10.66
C SER A 316 -10.42 23.66 12.19
N GLU A 317 -11.05 22.69 12.85
CA GLU A 317 -11.05 22.59 14.34
C GLU A 317 -9.61 22.48 14.88
N ALA A 318 -8.77 21.65 14.25
CA ALA A 318 -7.37 21.49 14.65
C ALA A 318 -6.55 22.76 14.39
N ILE A 319 -6.79 23.45 13.28
CA ILE A 319 -6.12 24.72 12.94
C ILE A 319 -6.46 25.80 13.96
N ASP A 320 -7.74 25.94 14.32
CA ASP A 320 -8.19 26.94 15.29
C ASP A 320 -7.61 26.65 16.68
N LEU A 321 -7.64 25.39 17.12
CA LEU A 321 -7.01 24.97 18.39
C LEU A 321 -5.51 25.28 18.44
N LEU A 322 -4.78 25.07 17.33
CA LEU A 322 -3.35 25.32 17.25
C LEU A 322 -3.01 26.81 17.16
N ARG A 323 -3.84 27.60 16.46
CA ARG A 323 -3.71 29.07 16.44
C ARG A 323 -3.94 29.64 17.83
N ASP A 324 -5.00 29.21 18.51
CA ASP A 324 -5.26 29.60 19.90
C ASP A 324 -4.12 29.20 20.83
N ALA A 325 -3.58 27.99 20.68
CA ALA A 325 -2.42 27.52 21.44
C ALA A 325 -1.19 28.42 21.23
N LEU A 326 -0.92 28.84 20.00
CA LEU A 326 0.20 29.72 19.65
C LEU A 326 0.04 31.17 20.14
N THR A 327 -1.18 31.62 20.46
CA THR A 327 -1.40 32.94 21.09
C THR A 327 -1.03 32.99 22.58
N ALA A 328 -1.01 31.84 23.25
CA ALA A 328 -0.70 31.75 24.68
C ALA A 328 0.84 31.71 24.88
N PRO A 329 1.44 32.59 25.69
CA PRO A 329 2.87 32.58 25.93
C PRO A 329 3.32 31.24 26.56
N THR A 330 4.45 30.72 26.10
CA THR A 330 5.13 29.54 26.69
C THR A 330 6.62 29.82 26.80
N ASP A 331 7.24 29.38 27.89
CA ASP A 331 8.70 29.35 28.02
C ASP A 331 9.29 28.04 27.45
N ASP A 332 8.44 27.10 27.03
CA ASP A 332 8.82 25.80 26.46
C ASP A 332 8.95 25.89 24.93
N ILE A 333 10.18 26.13 24.47
CA ILE A 333 10.54 26.21 23.05
C ILE A 333 10.19 24.92 22.30
N VAL A 334 10.31 23.75 22.95
CA VAL A 334 10.03 22.45 22.32
C VAL A 334 8.52 22.30 22.07
N GLN A 335 7.69 22.69 23.04
CA GLN A 335 6.24 22.70 22.87
C GLN A 335 5.82 23.67 21.75
N GLU A 336 6.45 24.84 21.66
CA GLU A 336 6.17 25.79 20.58
C GLU A 336 6.53 25.25 19.20
N GLN A 337 7.69 24.59 19.06
CA GLN A 337 8.08 23.93 17.81
C GLN A 337 7.08 22.83 17.40
N LEU A 338 6.62 22.03 18.37
CA LEU A 338 5.62 20.99 18.14
C LEU A 338 4.27 21.57 17.68
N ASP A 339 3.81 22.66 18.30
CA ASP A 339 2.56 23.33 17.93
C ASP A 339 2.62 23.87 16.50
N ARG A 340 3.73 24.53 16.14
CA ARG A 340 3.98 25.02 14.77
C ARG A 340 4.01 23.86 13.78
N HIS A 341 4.69 22.76 14.10
CA HIS A 341 4.76 21.60 13.21
C HIS A 341 3.38 20.97 12.99
N ARG A 342 2.59 20.80 14.05
CA ARG A 342 1.19 20.31 13.94
C ARG A 342 0.33 21.26 13.12
N LEU A 343 0.53 22.58 13.23
CA LEU A 343 -0.20 23.57 12.41
C LEU A 343 0.14 23.41 10.94
N ALA A 344 1.43 23.23 10.61
CA ALA A 344 1.85 22.96 9.24
C ALA A 344 1.20 21.67 8.67
N ILE A 345 1.09 20.61 9.48
CA ILE A 345 0.39 19.37 9.08
C ILE A 345 -1.10 19.65 8.81
N ALA A 346 -1.77 20.41 9.68
CA ALA A 346 -3.19 20.73 9.55
C ALA A 346 -3.48 21.60 8.31
N LEU A 347 -2.64 22.60 8.05
CA LEU A 347 -2.71 23.45 6.85
C LEU A 347 -2.47 22.62 5.58
N ARG A 348 -1.49 21.71 5.60
CA ARG A 348 -1.27 20.75 4.50
C ARG A 348 -2.51 19.90 4.24
N HIS A 349 -3.15 19.36 5.28
CA HIS A 349 -4.41 18.62 5.13
C HIS A 349 -5.48 19.50 4.48
N ARG A 350 -5.66 20.75 4.94
CA ARG A 350 -6.67 21.67 4.38
C ARG A 350 -6.39 22.02 2.92
N PHE A 351 -5.11 22.17 2.56
CA PHE A 351 -4.65 22.35 1.20
C PHE A 351 -5.03 21.17 0.30
N VAL A 352 -4.85 19.94 0.76
CA VAL A 352 -5.24 18.74 0.00
C VAL A 352 -6.75 18.69 -0.25
N LEU A 353 -7.56 19.09 0.75
CA LEU A 353 -9.03 19.04 0.67
C LEU A 353 -9.65 20.17 -0.14
N HIS A 354 -9.16 21.39 0.04
CA HIS A 354 -9.80 22.59 -0.49
C HIS A 354 -8.94 23.33 -1.51
N HIS A 355 -7.75 22.81 -1.84
CA HIS A 355 -6.86 23.38 -2.85
C HIS A 355 -6.47 24.84 -2.59
N ARG A 356 -6.45 25.26 -1.32
CA ARG A 356 -6.11 26.63 -0.89
C ARG A 356 -4.59 26.84 -0.89
N SER A 357 -4.06 27.54 -1.89
CA SER A 357 -2.62 27.78 -2.00
C SER A 357 -2.03 28.53 -0.80
N GLU A 358 -2.80 29.42 -0.17
CA GLU A 358 -2.39 30.14 1.05
C GLU A 358 -2.00 29.18 2.18
N ASP A 359 -2.72 28.08 2.35
CA ASP A 359 -2.43 27.08 3.39
C ASP A 359 -1.13 26.33 3.08
N ALA A 360 -0.84 26.08 1.80
CA ALA A 360 0.42 25.48 1.39
C ALA A 360 1.60 26.42 1.63
N ASP A 361 1.46 27.71 1.30
CA ASP A 361 2.51 28.72 1.50
C ASP A 361 2.79 28.95 3.01
N GLU A 362 1.74 29.02 3.84
CA GLU A 362 1.86 29.13 5.30
C GLU A 362 2.52 27.88 5.89
N SER A 363 2.10 26.68 5.46
CA SER A 363 2.70 25.40 5.88
C SER A 363 4.19 25.33 5.52
N GLU A 364 4.55 25.66 4.27
CA GLU A 364 5.94 25.65 3.81
C GLU A 364 6.81 26.63 4.60
N THR A 365 6.30 27.84 4.86
CA THR A 365 7.00 28.86 5.66
C THR A 365 7.30 28.34 7.07
N ILE A 366 6.31 27.74 7.72
CA ILE A 366 6.46 27.18 9.07
C ILE A 366 7.50 26.05 9.07
N LEU A 367 7.40 25.11 8.12
CA LEU A 367 8.31 23.97 8.05
C LEU A 367 9.76 24.40 7.81
N ARG A 368 9.99 25.34 6.89
CA ARG A 368 11.34 25.87 6.63
C ARG A 368 11.89 26.66 7.82
N GLY A 369 11.05 27.40 8.54
CA GLY A 369 11.42 28.05 9.80
C GLY A 369 11.87 27.03 10.86
N LEU A 370 11.11 25.95 11.04
CA LEU A 370 11.46 24.87 11.97
C LEU A 370 12.77 24.15 11.60
N LEU A 371 13.10 24.04 10.31
CA LEU A 371 14.38 23.46 9.87
C LEU A 371 15.57 24.38 10.10
N ALA A 372 15.36 25.70 10.14
CA ALA A 372 16.40 26.69 10.46
C ALA A 372 16.71 26.77 11.97
N ASP A 373 15.74 26.42 12.81
CA ASP A 373 15.90 26.40 14.26
C ASP A 373 16.75 25.20 14.73
N THR A 374 17.82 25.46 15.48
CA THR A 374 18.74 24.42 15.99
C THR A 374 18.29 23.77 17.31
N ALA A 375 17.17 24.20 17.89
CA ALA A 375 16.71 23.79 19.22
C ALA A 375 15.99 22.42 19.25
N GLY A 376 15.70 21.81 18.09
CA GLY A 376 14.95 20.56 17.98
C GLY A 376 15.80 19.29 18.07
N SER A 377 15.20 18.17 18.45
CA SER A 377 15.86 16.86 18.38
C SER A 377 16.05 16.41 16.92
N ARG A 378 17.05 15.56 16.65
CA ARG A 378 17.25 14.96 15.31
C ARG A 378 16.00 14.22 14.82
N HIS A 379 15.23 13.65 15.74
CA HIS A 379 13.96 13.00 15.47
C HIS A 379 12.90 14.00 14.96
N HIS A 380 12.69 15.11 15.67
CA HIS A 380 11.75 16.15 15.25
C HIS A 380 12.13 16.74 13.90
N HIS A 381 13.42 17.01 13.68
CA HIS A 381 13.95 17.51 12.42
C HIS A 381 13.57 16.60 11.23
N ALA A 382 13.73 15.28 11.38
CA ALA A 382 13.38 14.33 10.33
C ALA A 382 11.87 14.23 10.05
N LEU A 383 11.01 14.42 11.06
CA LEU A 383 9.56 14.50 10.87
C LEU A 383 9.14 15.79 10.14
N VAL A 384 9.81 16.91 10.43
CA VAL A 384 9.62 18.17 9.69
C VAL A 384 10.03 18.00 8.23
N LEU A 385 11.20 17.42 7.95
CA LEU A 385 11.63 17.08 6.58
C LEU A 385 10.61 16.17 5.86
N SER A 386 10.12 15.13 6.54
CA SER A 386 9.11 14.23 5.96
C SER A 386 7.81 14.96 5.64
N THR A 387 7.39 15.90 6.49
CA THR A 387 6.18 16.72 6.27
C THR A 387 6.36 17.67 5.10
N LEU A 388 7.53 18.32 4.99
CA LEU A 388 7.87 19.20 3.87
C LEU A 388 7.90 18.43 2.55
N SER A 389 8.53 17.25 2.51
CA SER A 389 8.56 16.42 1.30
C SER A 389 7.15 16.04 0.81
N ARG A 390 6.22 15.70 1.73
CA ARG A 390 4.81 15.44 1.37
C ARG A 390 4.10 16.68 0.83
N LEU A 391 4.30 17.84 1.46
CA LEU A 391 3.72 19.10 0.98
C LEU A 391 4.19 19.41 -0.46
N LEU A 392 5.49 19.30 -0.73
CA LEU A 392 6.07 19.51 -2.06
C LEU A 392 5.50 18.52 -3.09
N LEU A 393 5.31 17.25 -2.69
CA LEU A 393 4.68 16.24 -3.55
C LEU A 393 3.21 16.55 -3.86
N GLU A 394 2.47 17.10 -2.90
CA GLU A 394 1.07 17.52 -3.09
C GLU A 394 0.96 18.75 -3.99
N GLN A 395 1.83 19.74 -3.80
CA GLN A 395 1.96 20.90 -4.72
C GLN A 395 2.29 20.44 -6.15
N LEU A 396 3.20 19.47 -6.31
CA LEU A 396 3.55 18.88 -7.60
C LEU A 396 2.34 18.21 -8.27
N ARG A 397 1.59 17.40 -7.53
CA ARG A 397 0.35 16.76 -8.01
C ARG A 397 -0.67 17.80 -8.45
N GLN A 398 -0.85 18.87 -7.67
CA GLN A 398 -1.80 19.93 -7.98
C GLN A 398 -1.40 20.69 -9.26
N ALA A 399 -0.13 21.07 -9.41
CA ALA A 399 0.38 21.73 -10.61
C ALA A 399 0.11 20.91 -11.88
N GLY A 400 0.27 19.58 -11.80
CA GLY A 400 -0.07 18.68 -12.90
C GLY A 400 -1.56 18.64 -13.25
N THR A 401 -2.45 18.89 -12.30
CA THR A 401 -3.91 18.91 -12.53
C THR A 401 -4.45 20.24 -13.05
N THR A 402 -3.88 21.37 -12.60
CA THR A 402 -4.36 22.71 -12.94
C THR A 402 -3.65 23.32 -14.14
N GLY A 403 -2.54 22.73 -14.60
CA GLY A 403 -1.69 23.30 -15.64
C GLY A 403 -0.99 24.60 -15.23
N SER A 404 -1.08 24.97 -13.94
CA SER A 404 -0.40 26.13 -13.38
C SER A 404 1.04 25.77 -13.01
N PRO A 405 2.01 26.68 -13.14
CA PRO A 405 3.37 26.41 -12.69
C PRO A 405 3.39 26.08 -11.19
N PRO A 406 4.22 25.12 -10.76
CA PRO A 406 4.36 24.82 -9.35
C PRO A 406 4.83 26.06 -8.59
N ARG A 407 4.19 26.34 -7.45
CA ARG A 407 4.55 27.45 -6.56
C ARG A 407 5.39 26.90 -5.42
N SER A 408 6.56 27.51 -5.18
CA SER A 408 7.34 27.35 -3.95
C SER A 408 7.86 28.71 -3.51
N LEU A 409 8.04 28.90 -2.21
CA LEU A 409 8.66 30.13 -1.68
C LEU A 409 10.15 30.23 -2.06
N PRO A 410 10.74 31.44 -2.10
CA PRO A 410 12.17 31.62 -2.35
C PRO A 410 13.02 30.88 -1.30
N ARG A 411 14.02 30.12 -1.77
CA ARG A 411 14.93 29.34 -0.94
C ARG A 411 15.80 30.25 -0.06
N SER A 412 15.76 30.07 1.26
CA SER A 412 16.57 30.86 2.21
C SER A 412 17.87 30.16 2.69
N SER A 413 18.17 28.94 2.22
CA SER A 413 19.34 28.17 2.68
C SER A 413 20.07 27.47 1.53
N SER A 414 21.40 27.52 1.59
CA SER A 414 22.36 27.31 0.50
C SER A 414 22.60 25.83 0.14
N ALA A 415 22.24 25.45 -1.08
CA ALA A 415 22.91 24.39 -1.87
C ALA A 415 22.52 24.41 -3.36
N VAL A 416 21.45 25.12 -3.74
CA VAL A 416 21.00 25.23 -5.14
C VAL A 416 20.79 26.72 -5.47
N PRO A 417 21.40 27.26 -6.55
CA PRO A 417 21.37 28.69 -6.86
C PRO A 417 19.93 29.23 -7.04
N ALA A 418 19.71 30.45 -6.55
CA ALA A 418 18.40 31.09 -6.36
C ALA A 418 17.85 31.81 -7.60
N THR A 419 18.14 31.31 -8.80
CA THR A 419 17.60 31.85 -10.05
C THR A 419 17.23 30.67 -10.92
N ASP A 420 15.95 30.34 -10.99
CA ASP A 420 15.26 29.79 -12.16
C ASP A 420 13.81 29.45 -11.77
N GLU A 421 12.91 29.62 -12.71
CA GLU A 421 11.48 29.29 -12.64
C GLU A 421 11.24 27.95 -11.91
N VAL A 422 10.32 27.91 -10.93
CA VAL A 422 9.98 26.67 -10.23
C VAL A 422 9.30 25.75 -11.24
N THR A 423 10.02 24.74 -11.72
CA THR A 423 9.51 23.73 -12.64
C THR A 423 9.02 22.51 -11.85
N ALA A 424 8.14 21.72 -12.46
CA ALA A 424 7.72 20.45 -11.88
C ALA A 424 8.91 19.52 -11.60
N GLU A 425 9.97 19.63 -12.40
CA GLU A 425 11.19 18.83 -12.23
C GLU A 425 12.05 19.31 -11.07
N SER A 426 12.16 20.63 -10.86
CA SER A 426 12.92 21.16 -9.72
C SER A 426 12.20 20.89 -8.40
N LEU A 427 10.87 20.97 -8.37
CA LEU A 427 10.05 20.62 -7.20
C LEU A 427 10.12 19.11 -6.88
N GLU A 428 10.07 18.25 -7.90
CA GLU A 428 10.23 16.79 -7.73
C GLU A 428 11.63 16.44 -7.21
N ALA A 429 12.68 17.07 -7.74
CA ALA A 429 14.06 16.87 -7.28
C ALA A 429 14.25 17.32 -5.82
N GLU A 430 13.62 18.43 -5.43
CA GLU A 430 13.64 18.92 -4.05
C GLU A 430 12.89 17.99 -3.10
N ALA A 431 11.67 17.56 -3.46
CA ALA A 431 10.90 16.61 -2.67
C ALA A 431 11.66 15.31 -2.42
N LEU A 432 12.38 14.82 -3.45
CA LEU A 432 13.22 13.62 -3.36
C LEU A 432 14.46 13.84 -2.49
N CYS A 433 15.11 15.01 -2.59
CA CYS A 433 16.26 15.37 -1.76
C CYS A 433 15.87 15.40 -0.28
N VAL A 434 14.81 16.13 0.05
CA VAL A 434 14.27 16.27 1.41
C VAL A 434 13.85 14.91 1.98
N ALA A 435 13.20 14.05 1.18
CA ALA A 435 12.84 12.70 1.61
C ALA A 435 14.06 11.83 1.94
N ARG A 436 15.12 11.91 1.13
CA ARG A 436 16.37 11.15 1.40
C ARG A 436 17.08 11.65 2.64
N GLU A 437 17.09 12.97 2.86
CA GLU A 437 17.65 13.58 4.07
C GLU A 437 16.87 13.16 5.34
N ALA A 438 15.54 13.10 5.26
CA ALA A 438 14.70 12.58 6.35
C ALA A 438 15.05 11.13 6.70
N VAL A 439 15.29 10.27 5.70
CA VAL A 439 15.72 8.88 5.93
C VAL A 439 17.15 8.82 6.48
N ALA A 440 18.06 9.66 6.01
CA ALA A 440 19.47 9.66 6.44
C ALA A 440 19.67 10.17 7.87
N SER A 441 18.79 11.05 8.35
CA SER A 441 18.87 11.66 9.69
C SER A 441 18.40 10.76 10.83
N ILE A 442 17.71 9.65 10.53
CA ILE A 442 17.18 8.70 11.54
C ILE A 442 17.88 7.34 11.42
N LYS A 443 18.37 6.78 12.53
CA LYS A 443 18.98 5.43 12.56
C LYS A 443 17.96 4.31 12.22
N PRO A 444 18.40 3.19 11.61
CA PRO A 444 17.58 1.99 11.47
C PRO A 444 16.96 1.54 12.80
N GLY A 445 15.72 1.05 12.78
CA GLY A 445 14.98 0.56 13.96
C GLY A 445 14.14 1.60 14.72
N HIS A 446 14.27 2.90 14.41
CA HIS A 446 13.45 3.94 15.03
C HIS A 446 12.12 4.13 14.26
N VAL A 447 10.98 4.22 14.97
CA VAL A 447 9.61 4.32 14.38
C VAL A 447 9.48 5.43 13.33
N ALA A 448 10.02 6.63 13.59
CA ALA A 448 10.04 7.74 12.63
C ALA A 448 10.69 7.43 11.27
N ARG A 449 11.61 6.47 11.21
CA ARG A 449 12.25 6.07 9.95
C ARG A 449 11.23 5.46 8.99
N THR A 450 10.23 4.73 9.51
CA THR A 450 9.13 4.18 8.71
C THR A 450 8.36 5.28 7.99
N THR A 451 8.02 6.37 8.69
CA THR A 451 7.35 7.55 8.12
C THR A 451 8.17 8.21 7.01
N ALA A 452 9.49 8.33 7.20
CA ALA A 452 10.41 8.88 6.20
C ALA A 452 10.54 7.97 4.96
N LEU A 453 10.64 6.65 5.17
CA LEU A 453 10.70 5.64 4.10
C LEU A 453 9.42 5.60 3.26
N ILE A 454 8.24 5.64 3.90
CA ILE A 454 6.94 5.73 3.21
C ILE A 454 6.88 6.99 2.35
N THR A 455 7.36 8.11 2.87
CA THR A 455 7.37 9.39 2.15
C THR A 455 8.29 9.33 0.93
N LEU A 456 9.51 8.79 1.09
CA LEU A 456 10.45 8.57 -0.01
C LEU A 456 9.86 7.65 -1.08
N ARG A 457 9.20 6.55 -0.68
CA ARG A 457 8.49 5.63 -1.58
C ARG A 457 7.43 6.36 -2.40
N GLU A 458 6.61 7.22 -1.79
CA GLU A 458 5.56 7.96 -2.50
C GLU A 458 6.12 8.95 -3.53
N VAL A 459 7.22 9.65 -3.20
CA VAL A 459 7.90 10.55 -4.13
C VAL A 459 8.48 9.77 -5.31
N LEU A 460 9.19 8.67 -5.05
CA LEU A 460 9.72 7.80 -6.10
C LEU A 460 8.61 7.21 -6.96
N ARG A 461 7.49 6.80 -6.36
CA ARG A 461 6.34 6.24 -7.08
C ARG A 461 5.69 7.27 -7.98
N HIS A 462 5.57 8.52 -7.53
CA HIS A 462 5.11 9.62 -8.38
C HIS A 462 6.04 9.84 -9.57
N ARG A 463 7.36 9.91 -9.32
CA ARG A 463 8.37 10.08 -10.37
C ARG A 463 8.37 8.91 -11.35
N TRP A 464 8.29 7.67 -10.87
CA TRP A 464 8.17 6.47 -11.70
C TRP A 464 6.91 6.52 -12.58
N LYS A 465 5.75 6.90 -12.03
CA LYS A 465 4.52 7.05 -12.83
C LYS A 465 4.63 8.12 -13.92
N ARG A 466 5.46 9.15 -13.72
CA ARG A 466 5.65 10.26 -14.66
C ARG A 466 6.73 9.98 -15.71
N ARG A 467 7.82 9.32 -15.31
CA ARG A 467 9.03 9.13 -16.14
C ARG A 467 9.28 7.69 -16.57
N HIS A 468 8.57 6.72 -15.98
CA HIS A 468 8.78 5.28 -16.17
C HIS A 468 10.22 4.83 -15.95
N ASP A 469 10.96 5.53 -15.09
CA ASP A 469 12.35 5.22 -14.75
C ASP A 469 12.44 3.89 -14.01
N ARG A 470 13.17 2.93 -14.60
CA ARG A 470 13.37 1.59 -14.03
C ARG A 470 14.12 1.66 -12.70
N GLY A 471 15.04 2.61 -12.54
CA GLY A 471 15.82 2.77 -11.31
C GLY A 471 14.95 3.17 -10.12
N ASP A 472 13.91 4.00 -10.36
CA ASP A 472 12.98 4.40 -9.32
C ASP A 472 12.16 3.20 -8.82
N LEU A 473 11.70 2.31 -9.72
CA LEU A 473 10.94 1.11 -9.33
C LEU A 473 11.79 0.10 -8.55
N ASP A 474 13.07 -0.06 -8.90
CA ASP A 474 13.99 -0.89 -8.11
C ASP A 474 14.23 -0.31 -6.71
N ALA A 475 14.42 1.01 -6.63
CA ALA A 475 14.57 1.69 -5.35
C ALA A 475 13.32 1.54 -4.49
N ILE A 476 12.13 1.67 -5.08
CA ILE A 476 10.84 1.45 -4.40
C ILE A 476 10.75 0.03 -3.83
N VAL A 477 11.01 -1.00 -4.63
CA VAL A 477 10.93 -2.39 -4.14
C VAL A 477 11.97 -2.66 -3.05
N SER A 478 13.17 -2.08 -3.15
CA SER A 478 14.18 -2.17 -2.08
C SER A 478 13.67 -1.51 -0.79
N LEU A 479 13.08 -0.32 -0.88
CA LEU A 479 12.51 0.39 0.27
C LEU A 479 11.35 -0.37 0.89
N ASP A 480 10.49 -0.98 0.09
CA ASP A 480 9.36 -1.79 0.58
C ASP A 480 9.83 -3.07 1.27
N ARG A 481 10.89 -3.73 0.76
CA ARG A 481 11.51 -4.87 1.45
C ARG A 481 12.12 -4.44 2.79
N ASP A 482 12.81 -3.30 2.82
CA ASP A 482 13.38 -2.74 4.06
C ASP A 482 12.27 -2.38 5.07
N LEU A 483 11.17 -1.78 4.60
CA LEU A 483 9.99 -1.47 5.41
C LEU A 483 9.41 -2.74 6.03
N VAL A 484 9.14 -3.77 5.23
CA VAL A 484 8.54 -5.03 5.71
C VAL A 484 9.48 -5.81 6.66
N ALA A 485 10.79 -5.76 6.42
CA ALA A 485 11.79 -6.44 7.23
C ALA A 485 12.02 -5.78 8.60
N ASN A 486 11.93 -4.45 8.66
CA ASN A 486 12.19 -3.67 9.87
C ASN A 486 10.91 -3.15 10.54
N ASP A 487 9.72 -3.53 10.04
CA ASP A 487 8.45 -3.05 10.58
C ASP A 487 8.25 -3.57 12.01
N ALA A 488 8.25 -2.67 12.99
CA ALA A 488 7.78 -2.94 14.34
C ALA A 488 6.24 -2.98 14.41
N ALA A 489 5.53 -2.54 13.36
CA ALA A 489 4.08 -2.52 13.33
C ALA A 489 3.50 -3.94 13.23
N SER A 490 2.58 -4.25 14.14
CA SER A 490 1.76 -5.46 14.11
C SER A 490 0.39 -5.17 13.47
N GLY A 491 -0.24 -6.19 12.89
CA GLY A 491 -1.62 -6.08 12.40
C GLY A 491 -1.76 -5.42 11.01
N TRP A 492 -2.74 -4.54 10.86
CA TRP A 492 -3.19 -4.05 9.55
C TRP A 492 -2.21 -3.09 8.85
N LEU A 493 -1.36 -2.36 9.59
CA LEU A 493 -0.30 -1.51 8.99
C LEU A 493 0.76 -2.35 8.28
N ARG A 494 1.14 -3.50 8.86
CA ARG A 494 2.00 -4.48 8.19
C ARG A 494 1.36 -4.99 6.90
N ALA A 495 0.04 -5.24 6.93
CA ALA A 495 -0.70 -5.63 5.73
C ALA A 495 -0.68 -4.54 4.64
N VAL A 496 -0.77 -3.26 5.01
CA VAL A 496 -0.63 -2.13 4.07
C VAL A 496 0.75 -2.15 3.40
N ASN A 497 1.83 -2.28 4.16
CA ASN A 497 3.19 -2.32 3.62
C ASN A 497 3.43 -3.55 2.72
N LEU A 498 2.93 -4.71 3.10
CA LEU A 498 2.98 -5.93 2.28
C LEU A 498 2.15 -5.80 0.98
N ASN A 499 0.98 -5.15 1.03
CA ASN A 499 0.19 -4.86 -0.17
C ASN A 499 0.92 -3.91 -1.13
N HIS A 500 1.62 -2.91 -0.60
CA HIS A 500 2.47 -2.01 -1.40
C HIS A 500 3.62 -2.77 -2.06
N LEU A 501 4.35 -3.59 -1.29
CA LEU A 501 5.42 -4.43 -1.80
C LEU A 501 4.92 -5.35 -2.93
N GLY A 502 3.80 -6.05 -2.71
CA GLY A 502 3.20 -6.92 -3.73
C GLY A 502 2.80 -6.16 -5.01
N SER A 503 2.27 -4.95 -4.85
CA SER A 503 1.87 -4.10 -5.98
C SER A 503 3.06 -3.65 -6.81
N ASP A 504 4.15 -3.26 -6.15
CA ASP A 504 5.34 -2.75 -6.82
C ASP A 504 6.18 -3.88 -7.43
N LEU A 505 6.20 -5.05 -6.81
CA LEU A 505 6.71 -6.29 -7.41
C LEU A 505 5.90 -6.70 -8.65
N SER A 506 4.56 -6.65 -8.57
CA SER A 506 3.69 -6.93 -9.73
C SER A 506 3.92 -5.92 -10.87
N ALA A 507 4.12 -4.64 -10.55
CA ALA A 507 4.49 -3.63 -11.54
C ALA A 507 5.87 -3.90 -12.17
N ARG A 508 6.86 -4.31 -11.36
CA ARG A 508 8.20 -4.64 -11.85
C ARG A 508 8.20 -5.89 -12.71
N HIS A 509 7.41 -6.89 -12.32
CA HIS A 509 7.12 -8.07 -13.11
C HIS A 509 6.49 -7.69 -14.47
N GLN A 510 5.48 -6.82 -14.50
CA GLN A 510 4.86 -6.38 -15.76
C GLN A 510 5.86 -5.67 -16.70
N LEU A 511 6.87 -5.00 -16.14
CA LEU A 511 7.89 -4.30 -16.90
C LEU A 511 9.05 -5.19 -17.37
N ARG A 512 9.41 -6.22 -16.59
CA ARG A 512 10.58 -7.10 -16.83
C ARG A 512 10.24 -8.50 -17.29
N HIS A 513 8.99 -8.92 -17.12
CA HIS A 513 8.50 -10.28 -17.28
C HIS A 513 9.26 -11.31 -16.40
N ASP A 514 9.75 -10.88 -15.23
CA ASP A 514 10.46 -11.73 -14.28
C ASP A 514 9.47 -12.52 -13.42
N SER A 515 9.44 -13.85 -13.57
CA SER A 515 8.53 -14.70 -12.79
C SER A 515 8.80 -14.67 -11.29
N ALA A 516 10.05 -14.43 -10.87
CA ALA A 516 10.39 -14.37 -9.44
C ALA A 516 9.70 -13.20 -8.75
N ASP A 517 9.57 -12.06 -9.43
CA ASP A 517 8.83 -10.90 -8.90
C ASP A 517 7.33 -11.20 -8.72
N LEU A 518 6.74 -12.00 -9.62
CA LEU A 518 5.34 -12.38 -9.50
C LEU A 518 5.13 -13.36 -8.32
N ASP A 519 6.05 -14.31 -8.15
CA ASP A 519 6.01 -15.25 -7.02
C ASP A 519 6.21 -14.52 -5.68
N ASP A 520 7.16 -13.60 -5.61
CA ASP A 520 7.36 -12.72 -4.45
C ASP A 520 6.11 -11.86 -4.18
N ALA A 521 5.44 -11.36 -5.22
CA ALA A 521 4.22 -10.58 -5.07
C ALA A 521 3.07 -11.42 -4.49
N LEU A 522 2.87 -12.65 -4.99
CA LEU A 522 1.88 -13.58 -4.47
C LEU A 522 2.13 -13.88 -2.98
N ALA A 523 3.40 -14.12 -2.61
CA ALA A 523 3.79 -14.33 -1.22
C ALA A 523 3.52 -13.09 -0.35
N ALA A 524 3.82 -11.89 -0.85
CA ALA A 524 3.56 -10.64 -0.15
C ALA A 524 2.06 -10.42 0.10
N TYR A 525 1.19 -10.64 -0.89
CA TYR A 525 -0.26 -10.50 -0.70
C TYR A 525 -0.83 -11.56 0.24
N GLN A 526 -0.33 -12.80 0.18
CA GLN A 526 -0.71 -13.84 1.13
C GLN A 526 -0.34 -13.44 2.58
N ALA A 527 0.88 -12.94 2.77
CA ALA A 527 1.32 -12.43 4.07
C ALA A 527 0.50 -11.21 4.52
N ALA A 528 0.11 -10.33 3.61
CA ALA A 528 -0.75 -9.19 3.91
C ALA A 528 -2.13 -9.63 4.41
N ALA A 529 -2.75 -10.60 3.74
CA ALA A 529 -4.03 -11.16 4.14
C ALA A 529 -3.95 -11.83 5.52
N ALA A 530 -2.83 -12.48 5.84
CA ALA A 530 -2.60 -13.10 7.16
C ALA A 530 -2.32 -12.07 8.27
N ALA A 531 -1.76 -10.91 7.94
CA ALA A 531 -1.43 -9.86 8.92
C ALA A 531 -2.63 -8.99 9.31
N ALA A 532 -3.62 -8.81 8.43
CA ALA A 532 -4.83 -8.05 8.72
C ALA A 532 -5.93 -8.92 9.37
N PRO A 533 -6.70 -8.42 10.35
CA PRO A 533 -7.88 -9.11 10.86
C PRO A 533 -8.87 -9.44 9.73
N PRO A 534 -9.57 -10.60 9.77
CA PRO A 534 -10.45 -11.03 8.67
C PRO A 534 -11.56 -10.02 8.32
N GLU A 535 -12.09 -9.31 9.30
CA GLU A 535 -13.15 -8.30 9.13
C GLU A 535 -12.63 -6.94 8.64
N HIS A 536 -11.30 -6.77 8.57
CA HIS A 536 -10.68 -5.50 8.22
C HIS A 536 -10.60 -5.31 6.70
N ALA A 537 -10.83 -4.10 6.20
CA ALA A 537 -10.83 -3.82 4.75
C ALA A 537 -9.48 -4.14 4.07
N GLN A 538 -8.37 -4.01 4.80
CA GLN A 538 -7.04 -4.40 4.28
C GLN A 538 -6.91 -5.92 4.03
N HIS A 539 -7.66 -6.76 4.74
CA HIS A 539 -7.74 -8.19 4.46
C HIS A 539 -8.42 -8.43 3.12
N ALA A 540 -9.62 -7.86 2.91
CA ALA A 540 -10.33 -7.96 1.63
C ALA A 540 -9.51 -7.41 0.46
N ARG A 541 -8.82 -6.27 0.67
CA ARG A 541 -7.94 -5.67 -0.32
C ARG A 541 -6.74 -6.57 -0.66
N ALA A 542 -6.10 -7.18 0.33
CA ALA A 542 -5.01 -8.13 0.12
C ALA A 542 -5.47 -9.35 -0.70
N LEU A 543 -6.64 -9.90 -0.38
CA LEU A 543 -7.24 -11.01 -1.13
C LEU A 543 -7.53 -10.63 -2.59
N ALA A 544 -8.08 -9.44 -2.84
CA ALA A 544 -8.37 -8.95 -4.19
C ALA A 544 -7.09 -8.75 -5.02
N LEU A 545 -6.05 -8.16 -4.44
CA LEU A 545 -4.75 -7.99 -5.10
C LEU A 545 -4.04 -9.33 -5.34
N HIS A 546 -4.16 -10.27 -4.40
CA HIS A 546 -3.69 -11.65 -4.59
C HIS A 546 -4.41 -12.30 -5.78
N ALA A 547 -5.74 -12.19 -5.86
CA ALA A 547 -6.50 -12.74 -6.97
C ALA A 547 -6.11 -12.12 -8.33
N LEU A 548 -5.80 -10.82 -8.37
CA LEU A 548 -5.31 -10.16 -9.57
C LEU A 548 -3.96 -10.75 -10.02
N ALA A 549 -3.02 -10.94 -9.09
CA ALA A 549 -1.73 -11.55 -9.38
C ALA A 549 -1.86 -13.03 -9.79
N LEU A 550 -2.78 -13.78 -9.19
CA LEU A 550 -3.09 -15.16 -9.59
C LEU A 550 -3.67 -15.22 -11.01
N GLY A 551 -4.54 -14.29 -11.38
CA GLY A 551 -5.06 -14.18 -12.75
C GLY A 551 -3.96 -13.88 -13.77
N GLU A 552 -2.99 -13.02 -13.43
CA GLU A 552 -1.81 -12.78 -14.26
C GLU A 552 -0.91 -14.03 -14.36
N ALA A 553 -0.68 -14.71 -13.24
CA ALA A 553 0.07 -15.95 -13.20
C ALA A 553 -0.63 -17.08 -13.98
N ALA A 554 -1.96 -17.07 -14.04
CA ALA A 554 -2.74 -18.02 -14.81
C ALA A 554 -2.42 -17.90 -16.31
N LYS A 555 -2.25 -16.69 -16.86
CA LYS A 555 -1.93 -16.50 -18.30
C LYS A 555 -0.75 -17.35 -18.79
N ARG A 556 0.23 -17.63 -17.92
CA ARG A 556 1.44 -18.43 -18.23
C ARG A 556 1.33 -19.90 -17.86
N ALA A 557 0.46 -20.26 -16.91
CA ALA A 557 0.32 -21.63 -16.44
C ALA A 557 -0.77 -22.38 -17.21
N PRO A 558 -0.54 -23.68 -17.51
CA PRO A 558 -1.60 -24.55 -18.00
C PRO A 558 -2.69 -24.73 -16.94
N GLY A 559 -3.89 -25.09 -17.38
CA GLY A 559 -5.03 -25.41 -16.53
C GLY A 559 -5.79 -24.22 -15.94
N THR A 560 -6.62 -24.51 -14.95
CA THR A 560 -7.53 -23.53 -14.28
C THR A 560 -7.25 -23.33 -12.79
N ASP A 561 -6.34 -24.09 -12.18
CA ASP A 561 -6.08 -24.06 -10.72
C ASP A 561 -5.81 -22.65 -10.17
N ARG A 562 -5.01 -21.85 -10.88
CA ARG A 562 -4.73 -20.45 -10.50
C ARG A 562 -5.94 -19.54 -10.62
N LEU A 563 -6.79 -19.77 -11.62
CA LEU A 563 -8.05 -19.03 -11.79
C LEU A 563 -9.05 -19.43 -10.69
N ASP A 564 -9.09 -20.71 -10.32
CA ASP A 564 -9.94 -21.23 -9.25
C ASP A 564 -9.52 -20.66 -7.89
N ALA A 565 -8.22 -20.58 -7.63
CA ALA A 565 -7.67 -19.89 -6.47
C ALA A 565 -8.02 -18.39 -6.49
N ALA A 566 -7.85 -17.70 -7.62
CA ALA A 566 -8.19 -16.28 -7.76
C ALA A 566 -9.68 -16.01 -7.48
N ILE A 567 -10.56 -16.83 -8.05
CA ILE A 567 -12.00 -16.77 -7.84
C ILE A 567 -12.35 -16.98 -6.37
N THR A 568 -11.74 -17.97 -5.71
CA THR A 568 -11.96 -18.25 -4.28
C THR A 568 -11.57 -17.05 -3.42
N LYS A 569 -10.42 -16.42 -3.72
CA LYS A 569 -9.96 -15.22 -3.00
C LYS A 569 -10.87 -14.02 -3.20
N LEU A 570 -11.47 -13.86 -4.39
CA LEU A 570 -12.47 -12.82 -4.65
C LEU A 570 -13.79 -13.11 -3.94
N ASP A 571 -14.23 -14.37 -3.86
CA ASP A 571 -15.42 -14.76 -3.08
C ASP A 571 -15.22 -14.45 -1.58
N GLU A 572 -14.04 -14.73 -1.03
CA GLU A 572 -13.67 -14.35 0.34
C GLU A 572 -13.68 -12.82 0.53
N ALA A 573 -13.06 -12.05 -0.38
CA ALA A 573 -13.00 -10.59 -0.30
C ALA A 573 -14.40 -9.94 -0.35
N LEU A 574 -15.24 -10.38 -1.29
CA LEU A 574 -16.61 -9.88 -1.46
C LEU A 574 -17.53 -10.24 -0.30
N GLY A 575 -17.19 -11.25 0.50
CA GLY A 575 -17.89 -11.59 1.74
C GLY A 575 -17.68 -10.56 2.85
N VAL A 576 -16.58 -9.80 2.79
CA VAL A 576 -16.20 -8.79 3.79
C VAL A 576 -16.53 -7.37 3.30
N THR A 577 -16.36 -7.09 2.00
CA THR A 577 -16.54 -5.74 1.44
C THR A 577 -18.04 -5.39 1.31
N PRO A 578 -18.52 -4.29 1.93
CA PRO A 578 -19.90 -3.84 1.77
C PRO A 578 -20.25 -3.46 0.33
N ARG A 579 -21.49 -3.74 -0.11
CA ARG A 579 -21.92 -3.48 -1.51
C ARG A 579 -21.90 -2.02 -1.95
N ASN A 580 -22.00 -1.09 -1.00
CA ASN A 580 -21.94 0.35 -1.25
C ASN A 580 -20.49 0.88 -1.32
N ASP A 581 -19.50 0.02 -1.09
CA ASP A 581 -18.09 0.40 -1.21
C ASP A 581 -17.65 0.36 -2.69
N PRO A 582 -17.00 1.40 -3.22
CA PRO A 582 -16.42 1.37 -4.57
C PRO A 582 -15.46 0.19 -4.82
N GLU A 583 -14.76 -0.30 -3.79
CA GLU A 583 -13.90 -1.48 -3.91
C GLU A 583 -14.71 -2.74 -4.25
N TRP A 584 -15.97 -2.82 -3.80
CA TRP A 584 -16.84 -3.95 -4.12
C TRP A 584 -17.08 -4.07 -5.64
N ALA A 585 -17.30 -2.93 -6.31
CA ALA A 585 -17.53 -2.90 -7.75
C ALA A 585 -16.27 -3.35 -8.54
N ASP A 586 -15.08 -2.92 -8.10
CA ASP A 586 -13.81 -3.31 -8.70
C ASP A 586 -13.49 -4.80 -8.47
N GLN A 587 -13.69 -5.31 -7.26
CA GLN A 587 -13.54 -6.75 -6.94
C GLN A 587 -14.52 -7.61 -7.74
N THR A 588 -15.78 -7.18 -7.86
CA THR A 588 -16.80 -7.87 -8.65
C THR A 588 -16.43 -7.89 -10.15
N LEU A 589 -15.85 -6.80 -10.65
CA LEU A 589 -15.31 -6.73 -12.00
C LEU A 589 -14.14 -7.70 -12.18
N MET A 590 -13.17 -7.74 -11.25
CA MET A 590 -12.05 -8.68 -11.31
C MET A 590 -12.53 -10.14 -11.34
N GLN A 591 -13.57 -10.46 -10.57
CA GLN A 591 -14.15 -11.80 -10.55
C GLN A 591 -14.83 -12.14 -11.88
N SER A 592 -15.55 -11.18 -12.48
CA SER A 592 -16.11 -11.33 -13.82
C SER A 592 -15.03 -11.66 -14.86
N VAL A 593 -13.91 -10.93 -14.83
CA VAL A 593 -12.80 -11.13 -15.77
C VAL A 593 -12.17 -12.52 -15.58
N ASN A 594 -11.89 -12.94 -14.34
CA ASN A 594 -11.31 -14.26 -14.08
C ASN A 594 -12.25 -15.40 -14.51
N ARG A 595 -13.57 -15.27 -14.28
CA ARG A 595 -14.57 -16.25 -14.73
C ARG A 595 -14.63 -16.32 -16.26
N ARG A 596 -14.57 -15.19 -16.98
CA ARG A 596 -14.51 -15.20 -18.46
C ARG A 596 -13.25 -15.91 -18.96
N ILE A 597 -12.09 -15.63 -18.38
CA ILE A 597 -10.83 -16.28 -18.77
C ILE A 597 -10.87 -17.79 -18.45
N ARG A 598 -11.47 -18.17 -17.32
CA ARG A 598 -11.70 -19.58 -16.98
C ARG A 598 -12.61 -20.27 -17.99
N PHE A 599 -13.68 -19.61 -18.42
CA PHE A 599 -14.53 -20.10 -19.50
C PHE A 599 -13.74 -20.29 -20.80
N GLU A 600 -12.90 -19.33 -21.19
CA GLU A 600 -12.08 -19.44 -22.41
C GLU A 600 -11.13 -20.66 -22.37
N ARG A 601 -10.73 -21.12 -21.17
CA ARG A 601 -9.85 -22.29 -20.99
C ARG A 601 -10.60 -23.62 -20.82
N ALA A 602 -11.61 -23.65 -19.96
CA ALA A 602 -12.32 -24.87 -19.57
C ALA A 602 -13.62 -25.08 -20.35
N GLY A 603 -14.12 -24.05 -21.03
CA GLY A 603 -15.31 -24.11 -21.85
C GLY A 603 -16.63 -24.17 -21.07
N ASP A 604 -16.66 -24.07 -19.73
CA ASP A 604 -17.90 -24.17 -18.95
C ASP A 604 -18.77 -22.90 -19.05
N PRO A 605 -19.89 -22.91 -19.79
CA PRO A 605 -20.77 -21.74 -19.94
C PRO A 605 -21.33 -21.18 -18.64
N ALA A 606 -21.32 -21.94 -17.53
CA ALA A 606 -21.72 -21.42 -16.22
C ALA A 606 -20.81 -20.26 -15.77
N ASP A 607 -19.51 -20.33 -16.07
CA ASP A 607 -18.55 -19.27 -15.76
C ASP A 607 -18.82 -18.01 -16.59
N LEU A 608 -19.12 -18.15 -17.89
CA LEU A 608 -19.42 -17.00 -18.74
C LEU A 608 -20.73 -16.31 -18.33
N ASN A 609 -21.75 -17.09 -17.99
CA ASN A 609 -23.00 -16.54 -17.47
C ASN A 609 -22.79 -15.88 -16.10
N ALA A 610 -21.94 -16.43 -15.24
CA ALA A 610 -21.54 -15.79 -13.99
C ALA A 610 -20.80 -14.48 -14.24
N ALA A 611 -19.86 -14.43 -15.18
CA ALA A 611 -19.13 -13.22 -15.56
C ALA A 611 -20.07 -12.10 -16.00
N ILE A 612 -21.03 -12.40 -16.89
CA ILE A 612 -22.03 -11.42 -17.35
C ILE A 612 -22.90 -10.92 -16.18
N ARG A 613 -23.34 -11.81 -15.27
CA ARG A 613 -24.10 -11.42 -14.08
C ARG A 613 -23.29 -10.52 -13.14
N LEU A 614 -22.03 -10.88 -12.87
CA LEU A 614 -21.13 -10.12 -12.00
C LEU A 614 -20.87 -8.73 -12.59
N ALA A 615 -20.55 -8.62 -13.88
CA ALA A 615 -20.35 -7.33 -14.53
C ALA A 615 -21.62 -6.45 -14.49
N ARG A 616 -22.82 -7.02 -14.63
CA ARG A 616 -24.09 -6.29 -14.46
C ARG A 616 -24.31 -5.83 -13.03
N ASN A 617 -23.96 -6.65 -12.04
CA ASN A 617 -24.07 -6.28 -10.63
C ASN A 617 -23.08 -5.16 -10.29
N ALA A 618 -21.85 -5.21 -10.79
CA ALA A 618 -20.86 -4.15 -10.63
C ALA A 618 -21.34 -2.83 -11.26
N LEU A 619 -22.01 -2.90 -12.42
CA LEU A 619 -22.58 -1.71 -13.07
C LEU A 619 -23.73 -1.07 -12.29
N ALA A 620 -24.44 -1.84 -11.47
CA ALA A 620 -25.51 -1.33 -10.61
C ALA A 620 -24.97 -0.63 -9.36
N ALA A 621 -23.68 -0.76 -9.05
CA ALA A 621 -23.02 0.03 -8.02
C ALA A 621 -22.74 1.45 -8.55
N ASP A 622 -22.78 2.46 -7.68
CA ASP A 622 -22.43 3.84 -8.03
C ASP A 622 -20.90 3.99 -8.18
N ALA A 623 -20.40 3.46 -9.29
CA ALA A 623 -18.99 3.48 -9.66
C ALA A 623 -18.73 4.69 -10.56
N GLY A 624 -17.83 5.60 -10.15
CA GLY A 624 -17.50 6.78 -10.95
C GLY A 624 -17.14 6.49 -12.42
N PRO A 625 -17.12 7.50 -13.31
CA PRO A 625 -17.13 7.30 -14.77
C PRO A 625 -16.06 6.35 -15.32
N ARG A 626 -14.84 6.39 -14.76
CA ARG A 626 -13.73 5.53 -15.19
C ARG A 626 -14.00 4.05 -14.93
N LEU A 627 -14.47 3.70 -13.73
CA LEU A 627 -14.74 2.31 -13.38
C LEU A 627 -15.99 1.81 -14.12
N THR A 628 -17.01 2.66 -14.28
CA THR A 628 -18.19 2.35 -15.12
C THR A 628 -17.79 2.04 -16.57
N ALA A 629 -16.91 2.82 -17.19
CA ALA A 629 -16.42 2.54 -18.54
C ALA A 629 -15.70 1.17 -18.63
N LYS A 630 -14.86 0.86 -17.63
CA LYS A 630 -14.14 -0.42 -17.55
C LYS A 630 -15.10 -1.60 -17.38
N ILE A 631 -16.13 -1.47 -16.53
CA ILE A 631 -17.17 -2.47 -16.33
C ILE A 631 -17.93 -2.72 -17.64
N LEU A 632 -18.37 -1.65 -18.33
CA LEU A 632 -19.09 -1.74 -19.60
C LEU A 632 -18.22 -2.39 -20.70
N SER A 633 -16.94 -2.03 -20.75
CA SER A 633 -15.96 -2.61 -21.68
C SER A 633 -15.82 -4.12 -21.49
N HIS A 634 -15.62 -4.58 -20.25
CA HIS A 634 -15.52 -6.02 -19.96
C HIS A 634 -16.85 -6.77 -20.10
N LEU A 635 -17.99 -6.12 -19.82
CA LEU A 635 -19.31 -6.67 -20.12
C LEU A 635 -19.49 -6.89 -21.62
N GLY A 636 -19.02 -5.94 -22.45
CA GLY A 636 -19.00 -6.06 -23.90
C GLY A 636 -18.11 -7.21 -24.36
N ALA A 637 -16.91 -7.35 -23.79
CA ALA A 637 -16.04 -8.48 -24.06
C ALA A 637 -16.68 -9.82 -23.69
N ALA A 638 -17.36 -9.93 -22.54
CA ALA A 638 -18.05 -11.16 -22.14
C ALA A 638 -19.21 -11.53 -23.08
N HIS A 639 -19.99 -10.53 -23.51
CA HIS A 639 -21.04 -10.75 -24.52
C HIS A 639 -20.45 -11.16 -25.89
N ARG A 640 -19.35 -10.53 -26.32
CA ARG A 640 -18.64 -10.91 -27.55
C ARG A 640 -18.10 -12.35 -27.47
N THR A 641 -17.45 -12.72 -26.37
CA THR A 641 -17.03 -14.11 -26.13
C THR A 641 -18.25 -15.05 -26.22
N ARG A 642 -19.38 -14.70 -25.59
CA ARG A 642 -20.59 -15.53 -25.69
C ARG A 642 -21.12 -15.67 -27.13
N TYR A 643 -21.08 -14.59 -27.91
CA TYR A 643 -21.40 -14.64 -29.34
C TYR A 643 -20.47 -15.58 -30.11
N GLN A 644 -19.15 -15.49 -29.91
CA GLN A 644 -18.19 -16.36 -30.60
C GLN A 644 -18.43 -17.85 -30.34
N HIS A 645 -18.95 -18.20 -29.16
CA HIS A 645 -19.23 -19.59 -28.80
C HIS A 645 -20.63 -20.07 -29.14
N LEU A 646 -21.65 -19.20 -29.03
CA LEU A 646 -23.04 -19.59 -29.22
C LEU A 646 -23.61 -19.18 -30.57
N GLY A 647 -23.07 -18.15 -31.22
CA GLY A 647 -23.56 -17.58 -32.48
C GLY A 647 -24.76 -16.64 -32.37
N ASP A 648 -25.24 -16.33 -31.15
CA ASP A 648 -26.45 -15.52 -30.96
C ASP A 648 -26.18 -14.03 -31.23
N SER A 649 -26.73 -13.51 -32.32
CA SER A 649 -26.53 -12.09 -32.70
C SER A 649 -27.06 -11.07 -31.67
N LEU A 650 -27.90 -11.48 -30.71
CA LEU A 650 -28.32 -10.60 -29.62
C LEU A 650 -27.15 -10.26 -28.70
N ASP A 651 -26.25 -11.21 -28.46
CA ASP A 651 -25.03 -10.97 -27.68
C ASP A 651 -24.09 -10.01 -28.39
N LEU A 652 -23.94 -10.14 -29.70
CA LEU A 652 -23.13 -9.22 -30.49
C LEU A 652 -23.71 -7.79 -30.46
N ASN A 653 -25.02 -7.64 -30.60
CA ASN A 653 -25.69 -6.35 -30.50
C ASN A 653 -25.54 -5.73 -29.10
N LEU A 654 -25.63 -6.54 -28.04
CA LEU A 654 -25.37 -6.10 -26.67
C LEU A 654 -23.91 -5.67 -26.50
N ALA A 655 -22.95 -6.41 -27.03
CA ALA A 655 -21.53 -6.07 -26.99
C ALA A 655 -21.26 -4.69 -27.63
N ILE A 656 -21.86 -4.41 -28.79
CA ILE A 656 -21.77 -3.11 -29.46
C ILE A 656 -22.44 -2.02 -28.63
N THR A 657 -23.61 -2.29 -28.05
CA THR A 657 -24.37 -1.29 -27.28
C THR A 657 -23.63 -0.88 -26.00
N VAL A 658 -23.14 -1.85 -25.23
CA VAL A 658 -22.38 -1.55 -24.00
C VAL A 658 -20.99 -0.99 -24.32
N GLY A 659 -20.35 -1.43 -25.42
CA GLY A 659 -19.10 -0.85 -25.89
C GLY A 659 -19.24 0.62 -26.31
N ARG A 660 -20.32 0.97 -27.03
CA ARG A 660 -20.66 2.39 -27.31
C ARG A 660 -20.89 3.18 -26.03
N ALA A 661 -21.62 2.60 -25.07
CA ALA A 661 -21.83 3.24 -23.77
C ALA A 661 -20.51 3.48 -23.02
N ALA A 662 -19.59 2.52 -23.02
CA ALA A 662 -18.26 2.67 -22.42
C ALA A 662 -17.49 3.87 -23.01
N VAL A 663 -17.46 3.98 -24.34
CA VAL A 663 -16.80 5.08 -25.05
C VAL A 663 -17.50 6.43 -24.79
N MET A 664 -18.84 6.45 -24.68
CA MET A 664 -19.58 7.68 -24.35
C MET A 664 -19.30 8.16 -22.92
N VAL A 665 -19.23 7.26 -21.94
CA VAL A 665 -19.00 7.59 -20.52
C VAL A 665 -17.63 8.24 -20.30
N THR A 666 -16.61 7.85 -21.07
CA THR A 666 -15.27 8.45 -20.95
C THR A 666 -15.21 9.90 -21.47
N GLY A 667 -16.23 10.35 -22.23
CA GLY A 667 -16.18 11.60 -23.00
C GLY A 667 -15.10 11.52 -24.10
N ALA A 668 -15.22 12.30 -25.17
CA ALA A 668 -14.26 12.29 -26.29
C ALA A 668 -12.85 12.84 -25.93
N LYS A 669 -12.34 12.63 -24.71
CA LYS A 669 -11.00 13.01 -24.29
C LYS A 669 -9.99 11.93 -24.70
N PRO A 670 -8.82 12.30 -25.27
CA PRO A 670 -7.76 11.37 -25.68
C PRO A 670 -7.15 10.50 -24.56
N SER A 671 -7.56 10.65 -23.30
CA SER A 671 -7.17 9.79 -22.17
C SER A 671 -8.22 8.72 -21.83
N ALA A 672 -9.14 8.42 -22.76
CA ALA A 672 -10.14 7.38 -22.63
C ALA A 672 -9.50 6.01 -22.36
N ASP A 673 -10.23 5.13 -21.66
CA ASP A 673 -9.89 3.72 -21.53
C ASP A 673 -9.79 3.11 -22.94
N THR A 674 -8.57 3.01 -23.49
CA THR A 674 -8.29 2.46 -24.82
C THR A 674 -8.88 1.06 -24.98
N GLY A 675 -8.99 0.32 -23.87
CA GLY A 675 -9.65 -0.99 -23.83
C GLY A 675 -11.12 -0.95 -24.25
N ALA A 676 -11.86 0.11 -23.93
CA ALA A 676 -13.25 0.26 -24.38
C ALA A 676 -13.36 0.41 -25.91
N VAL A 677 -12.46 1.21 -26.50
CA VAL A 677 -12.40 1.40 -27.95
C VAL A 677 -11.96 0.10 -28.65
N ALA A 678 -10.97 -0.60 -28.09
CA ALA A 678 -10.47 -1.87 -28.62
C ALA A 678 -11.52 -3.00 -28.58
N HIS A 679 -12.26 -3.15 -27.49
CA HIS A 679 -13.34 -4.15 -27.45
C HIS A 679 -14.50 -3.80 -28.38
N LEU A 680 -14.81 -2.51 -28.54
CA LEU A 680 -15.84 -2.07 -29.48
C LEU A 680 -15.43 -2.29 -30.94
N SER A 681 -14.18 -2.02 -31.30
CA SER A 681 -13.68 -2.27 -32.66
C SER A 681 -13.72 -3.76 -33.01
N LEU A 682 -13.35 -4.64 -32.07
CA LEU A 682 -13.50 -6.09 -32.23
C LEU A 682 -14.98 -6.51 -32.39
N ALA A 683 -15.91 -5.91 -31.65
CA ALA A 683 -17.33 -6.21 -31.81
C ALA A 683 -17.86 -5.77 -33.20
N TYR A 684 -17.38 -4.65 -33.74
CA TYR A 684 -17.72 -4.26 -35.12
C TYR A 684 -17.10 -5.15 -36.18
N LEU A 685 -15.91 -5.69 -35.94
CA LEU A 685 -15.29 -6.67 -36.84
C LEU A 685 -16.17 -7.91 -36.97
N GLU A 686 -16.61 -8.47 -35.84
CA GLU A 686 -17.51 -9.63 -35.81
C GLU A 686 -18.85 -9.34 -36.51
N GLN A 687 -19.36 -8.11 -36.35
CA GLN A 687 -20.58 -7.68 -37.04
C GLN A 687 -20.38 -7.52 -38.54
N ALA A 688 -19.20 -7.05 -38.98
CA ALA A 688 -18.85 -6.95 -40.39
C ALA A 688 -18.75 -8.34 -41.04
N ASP A 689 -18.09 -9.29 -40.37
CA ASP A 689 -17.97 -10.67 -40.84
C ASP A 689 -19.36 -11.33 -40.97
N ARG A 690 -20.28 -11.03 -40.04
CA ARG A 690 -21.66 -11.53 -40.10
C ARG A 690 -22.51 -10.87 -41.18
N SER A 691 -22.52 -9.53 -41.26
CA SER A 691 -23.45 -8.79 -42.12
C SER A 691 -22.93 -8.59 -43.54
N GLN A 692 -21.63 -8.82 -43.77
CA GLN A 692 -20.91 -8.47 -45.00
C GLN A 692 -21.11 -6.99 -45.39
N ASP A 693 -21.31 -6.11 -44.39
CA ASP A 693 -21.50 -4.67 -44.59
C ASP A 693 -20.14 -3.96 -44.51
N PRO A 694 -19.68 -3.31 -45.60
CA PRO A 694 -18.41 -2.58 -45.61
C PRO A 694 -18.33 -1.45 -44.56
N LEU A 695 -19.47 -0.88 -44.14
CA LEU A 695 -19.50 0.21 -43.17
C LEU A 695 -19.05 -0.24 -41.77
N HIS A 696 -19.45 -1.45 -41.35
CA HIS A 696 -19.03 -1.99 -40.05
C HIS A 696 -17.51 -2.24 -40.01
N LEU A 697 -16.94 -2.75 -41.10
CA LEU A 697 -15.49 -2.96 -41.21
C LEU A 697 -14.72 -1.64 -41.22
N TYR A 698 -15.24 -0.64 -41.94
CA TYR A 698 -14.67 0.71 -41.92
C TYR A 698 -14.65 1.29 -40.49
N LEU A 699 -15.78 1.19 -39.78
CA LEU A 699 -15.88 1.68 -38.40
C LEU A 699 -14.96 0.93 -37.43
N ALA A 700 -14.81 -0.39 -37.59
CA ALA A 700 -13.86 -1.18 -36.80
C ALA A 700 -12.42 -0.66 -36.97
N ILE A 701 -11.98 -0.44 -38.21
CA ILE A 701 -10.63 0.04 -38.53
C ILE A 701 -10.41 1.45 -37.98
N GLU A 702 -11.37 2.36 -38.14
CA GLU A 702 -11.23 3.72 -37.63
C GLU A 702 -11.18 3.76 -36.10
N LEU A 703 -11.98 2.93 -35.41
CA LEU A 703 -11.87 2.80 -33.95
C LEU A 703 -10.53 2.21 -33.53
N ALA A 704 -10.01 1.19 -34.22
CA ALA A 704 -8.69 0.63 -33.92
C ALA A 704 -7.56 1.65 -34.17
N ARG A 705 -7.65 2.46 -35.23
CA ARG A 705 -6.72 3.58 -35.47
C ARG A 705 -6.78 4.62 -34.38
N VAL A 706 -7.99 4.97 -33.93
CA VAL A 706 -8.17 5.87 -32.77
C VAL A 706 -7.50 5.27 -31.55
N ALA A 707 -7.70 3.99 -31.23
CA ALA A 707 -7.06 3.33 -30.09
C ALA A 707 -5.52 3.39 -30.15
N VAL A 708 -4.92 3.15 -31.33
CA VAL A 708 -3.46 3.25 -31.52
C VAL A 708 -2.95 4.70 -31.44
N ALA A 709 -3.73 5.67 -31.93
CA ALA A 709 -3.34 7.07 -32.00
C ALA A 709 -3.54 7.86 -30.70
N THR A 710 -4.53 7.47 -29.88
CA THR A 710 -4.80 8.16 -28.59
C THR A 710 -3.88 7.71 -27.47
N GLN A 711 -3.10 6.65 -27.68
CA GLN A 711 -2.10 6.19 -26.73
C GLN A 711 -0.98 7.24 -26.54
N PRO A 712 -0.73 7.68 -25.29
CA PRO A 712 0.44 8.49 -24.97
C PRO A 712 1.77 7.81 -25.40
N ALA A 713 2.82 8.59 -25.68
CA ALA A 713 4.14 8.07 -26.07
C ALA A 713 4.78 7.15 -24.99
N ASP A 714 4.27 7.26 -23.78
CA ASP A 714 4.60 6.60 -22.52
C ASP A 714 3.71 5.37 -22.21
N THR A 715 2.81 4.97 -23.13
CA THR A 715 1.95 3.79 -22.96
C THR A 715 2.79 2.51 -22.82
N PRO A 716 2.48 1.62 -21.85
CA PRO A 716 3.17 0.33 -21.72
C PRO A 716 3.16 -0.47 -23.03
N GLY A 717 4.32 -1.02 -23.40
CA GLY A 717 4.52 -1.81 -24.62
C GLY A 717 3.41 -2.83 -24.91
N PRO A 718 2.93 -3.63 -23.93
CA PRO A 718 1.92 -4.66 -24.18
C PRO A 718 0.55 -4.13 -24.61
N VAL A 719 0.10 -2.99 -24.08
CA VAL A 719 -1.20 -2.40 -24.45
C VAL A 719 -1.15 -1.88 -25.88
N ARG A 720 -0.04 -1.22 -26.24
CA ARG A 720 0.20 -0.76 -27.61
C ARG A 720 0.33 -1.91 -28.60
N ALA A 721 1.05 -2.97 -28.24
CA ALA A 721 1.19 -4.17 -29.06
C ALA A 721 -0.16 -4.85 -29.34
N LEU A 722 -1.05 -4.90 -28.34
CA LEU A 722 -2.41 -5.43 -28.51
C LEU A 722 -3.24 -4.62 -29.51
N ASP A 723 -3.26 -3.29 -29.38
CA ASP A 723 -4.06 -2.42 -30.26
C ASP A 723 -3.53 -2.43 -31.70
N LEU A 724 -2.21 -2.47 -31.88
CA LEU A 724 -1.58 -2.67 -33.19
C LEU A 724 -1.97 -4.02 -33.82
N SER A 725 -1.98 -5.10 -33.02
CA SER A 725 -2.41 -6.41 -33.49
C SER A 725 -3.89 -6.43 -33.87
N ASN A 726 -4.76 -5.77 -33.11
CA ASN A 726 -6.19 -5.68 -33.41
C ASN A 726 -6.42 -4.92 -34.72
N LEU A 727 -5.73 -3.80 -34.93
CA LEU A 727 -5.75 -3.04 -36.18
C LEU A 727 -5.32 -3.91 -37.38
N ALA A 728 -4.22 -4.67 -37.23
CA ALA A 728 -3.69 -5.51 -38.29
C ALA A 728 -4.68 -6.61 -38.74
N ILE A 729 -5.43 -7.22 -37.82
CA ILE A 729 -6.47 -8.22 -38.17
C ILE A 729 -7.58 -7.57 -39.01
N MET A 730 -8.00 -6.35 -38.65
CA MET A 730 -9.06 -5.64 -39.38
C MET A 730 -8.60 -5.20 -40.77
N LEU A 731 -7.35 -4.75 -40.91
CA LEU A 731 -6.74 -4.44 -42.19
C LEU A 731 -6.63 -5.69 -43.07
N LEU A 732 -6.21 -6.83 -42.51
CA LEU A 732 -6.18 -8.10 -43.21
C LEU A 732 -7.57 -8.50 -43.74
N ARG A 733 -8.61 -8.34 -42.92
CA ARG A 733 -10.00 -8.61 -43.32
C ARG A 733 -10.44 -7.71 -44.48
N ARG A 734 -10.08 -6.42 -44.48
CA ARG A 734 -10.37 -5.51 -45.60
C ARG A 734 -9.57 -5.86 -46.87
N ALA A 735 -8.33 -6.31 -46.73
CA ALA A 735 -7.52 -6.77 -47.85
C ALA A 735 -8.07 -8.05 -48.51
N GLN A 736 -8.84 -8.87 -47.77
CA GLN A 736 -9.45 -10.11 -48.27
C GLN A 736 -10.80 -9.89 -48.98
N GLN A 737 -11.42 -8.72 -48.85
CA GLN A 737 -12.69 -8.39 -49.52
C GLN A 737 -12.54 -8.35 -51.05
N GLU A 738 -13.43 -9.02 -51.79
CA GLU A 738 -13.37 -9.15 -53.25
C GLU A 738 -13.39 -7.80 -54.00
N HIS A 739 -14.06 -6.79 -53.43
CA HIS A 739 -14.21 -5.47 -54.02
C HIS A 739 -12.98 -4.55 -53.82
N SER A 740 -11.94 -5.03 -53.12
CA SER A 740 -10.72 -4.24 -52.86
C SER A 740 -9.78 -4.23 -54.06
N THR A 741 -9.40 -3.04 -54.52
CA THR A 741 -8.43 -2.89 -55.61
C THR A 741 -7.08 -3.51 -55.23
N ALA A 742 -6.31 -4.00 -56.21
CA ALA A 742 -4.98 -4.59 -55.93
C ALA A 742 -4.07 -3.64 -55.13
N GLN A 743 -4.15 -2.32 -55.43
CA GLN A 743 -3.42 -1.29 -54.71
C GLN A 743 -3.85 -1.15 -53.24
N ASN A 744 -5.16 -1.18 -52.96
CA ASN A 744 -5.67 -1.10 -51.59
C ASN A 744 -5.35 -2.36 -50.79
N ARG A 745 -5.41 -3.54 -51.43
CA ARG A 745 -5.02 -4.81 -50.80
C ARG A 745 -3.55 -4.81 -50.38
N GLU A 746 -2.64 -4.35 -51.24
CA GLU A 746 -1.22 -4.28 -50.88
C GLU A 746 -0.97 -3.25 -49.77
N ARG A 747 -1.60 -2.08 -49.85
CA ARG A 747 -1.48 -1.05 -48.81
C ARG A 747 -1.91 -1.55 -47.44
N ASP A 748 -3.10 -2.16 -47.34
CA ASP A 748 -3.62 -2.68 -46.08
C ASP A 748 -2.73 -3.79 -45.52
N ARG A 749 -2.16 -4.62 -46.40
CA ARG A 749 -1.23 -5.69 -46.03
C ARG A 749 0.08 -5.15 -45.49
N GLU A 750 0.68 -4.17 -46.17
CA GLU A 750 1.91 -3.50 -45.72
C GLU A 750 1.72 -2.80 -44.36
N GLU A 751 0.59 -2.11 -44.19
CA GLU A 751 0.21 -1.47 -42.91
C GLU A 751 0.05 -2.53 -41.80
N ALA A 752 -0.61 -3.66 -42.08
CA ALA A 752 -0.79 -4.76 -41.13
C ALA A 752 0.53 -5.45 -40.74
N VAL A 753 1.42 -5.71 -41.71
CA VAL A 753 2.76 -6.28 -41.43
C VAL A 753 3.58 -5.34 -40.56
N THR A 754 3.55 -4.04 -40.86
CA THR A 754 4.27 -3.02 -40.08
C THR A 754 3.75 -2.98 -38.64
N ALA A 755 2.43 -2.89 -38.46
CA ALA A 755 1.81 -2.88 -37.14
C ALA A 755 2.17 -4.12 -36.29
N LEU A 756 2.19 -5.31 -36.90
CA LEU A 756 2.52 -6.55 -36.18
C LEU A 756 4.01 -6.69 -35.88
N ARG A 757 4.89 -6.16 -36.73
CA ARG A 757 6.34 -6.09 -36.45
C ARG A 757 6.62 -5.11 -35.32
N ASP A 758 5.95 -3.96 -35.32
CA ASP A 758 6.03 -2.99 -34.22
C ASP A 758 5.52 -3.60 -32.91
N ALA A 759 4.39 -4.34 -32.94
CA ALA A 759 3.89 -5.08 -31.79
C ALA A 759 4.90 -6.10 -31.26
N LEU A 760 5.56 -6.86 -32.15
CA LEU A 760 6.60 -7.83 -31.78
C LEU A 760 7.90 -7.20 -31.25
N ALA A 761 8.19 -5.95 -31.64
CA ALA A 761 9.33 -5.18 -31.14
C ALA A 761 9.06 -4.60 -29.75
N LEU A 762 7.80 -4.29 -29.43
CA LEU A 762 7.36 -3.81 -28.12
C LEU A 762 7.25 -4.95 -27.09
N GLU A 763 7.07 -6.20 -27.53
CA GLU A 763 6.83 -7.35 -26.66
C GLU A 763 8.07 -8.25 -26.49
N PRO A 764 8.56 -8.51 -25.25
CA PRO A 764 9.70 -9.40 -25.01
C PRO A 764 9.48 -10.84 -25.46
N ALA A 765 10.58 -11.54 -25.72
CA ALA A 765 10.56 -12.92 -26.25
C ALA A 765 9.84 -13.93 -25.33
N GLN A 766 9.87 -13.69 -24.02
CA GLN A 766 9.29 -14.57 -23.00
C GLN A 766 7.81 -14.26 -22.71
N SER A 767 7.21 -13.28 -23.38
CA SER A 767 5.82 -12.91 -23.12
C SER A 767 4.84 -13.99 -23.59
N PRO A 768 3.85 -14.38 -22.74
CA PRO A 768 2.82 -15.34 -23.13
C PRO A 768 1.95 -14.84 -24.30
N ASP A 769 1.80 -13.52 -24.45
CA ASP A 769 1.00 -12.94 -25.53
C ASP A 769 1.75 -12.90 -26.87
N ARG A 770 3.06 -13.15 -26.90
CA ARG A 770 3.88 -13.11 -28.12
C ARG A 770 3.37 -14.04 -29.22
N GLY A 771 2.87 -15.22 -28.85
CA GLY A 771 2.35 -16.18 -29.80
C GLY A 771 1.12 -15.66 -30.59
N ARG A 772 0.35 -14.73 -30.02
CA ARG A 772 -0.77 -14.07 -30.72
C ARG A 772 -0.26 -13.21 -31.87
N TYR A 773 0.75 -12.39 -31.61
CA TYR A 773 1.34 -11.48 -32.60
C TYR A 773 2.05 -12.25 -33.72
N LEU A 774 2.79 -13.30 -33.36
CA LEU A 774 3.41 -14.20 -34.34
C LEU A 774 2.34 -14.85 -35.23
N HIS A 775 1.28 -15.41 -34.64
CA HIS A 775 0.21 -16.04 -35.41
C HIS A 775 -0.46 -15.07 -36.40
N ASN A 776 -0.79 -13.87 -35.93
CA ASN A 776 -1.40 -12.83 -36.77
C ASN A 776 -0.47 -12.38 -37.90
N LEU A 777 0.84 -12.21 -37.61
CA LEU A 777 1.83 -11.88 -38.64
C LEU A 777 1.93 -12.98 -39.68
N GLY A 778 1.97 -14.24 -39.23
CA GLY A 778 1.92 -15.41 -40.09
C GLY A 778 0.71 -15.42 -41.03
N ASN A 779 -0.48 -15.10 -40.53
CA ASN A 779 -1.70 -15.04 -41.33
C ASN A 779 -1.68 -13.91 -42.37
N VAL A 780 -1.09 -12.75 -42.05
CA VAL A 780 -0.93 -11.67 -43.05
C VAL A 780 0.09 -12.09 -44.13
N LEU A 781 1.21 -12.69 -43.74
CA LEU A 781 2.26 -13.16 -44.66
C LEU A 781 1.81 -14.36 -45.52
N LEU A 782 0.81 -15.12 -45.08
CA LEU A 782 0.23 -16.25 -45.84
C LEU A 782 -0.51 -15.81 -47.12
N THR A 783 -0.80 -14.51 -47.26
CA THR A 783 -1.58 -13.98 -48.39
C THR A 783 -0.79 -13.78 -49.68
N THR A 784 0.55 -13.77 -49.62
CA THR A 784 1.42 -13.55 -50.79
C THR A 784 2.44 -14.67 -50.97
N PRO A 785 2.64 -15.20 -52.18
CA PRO A 785 3.59 -16.30 -52.44
C PRO A 785 5.04 -16.01 -52.00
N GLU A 786 5.48 -14.75 -52.11
CA GLU A 786 6.86 -14.33 -51.86
C GLU A 786 7.24 -14.43 -50.37
N THR A 787 6.27 -14.32 -49.48
CA THR A 787 6.47 -14.29 -48.01
C THR A 787 6.17 -15.61 -47.31
N LEU A 788 5.84 -16.68 -48.06
CA LEU A 788 5.42 -17.96 -47.48
C LEU A 788 6.48 -18.62 -46.58
N ASN A 789 7.76 -18.50 -46.91
CA ASN A 789 8.83 -19.04 -46.06
C ASN A 789 8.92 -18.31 -44.71
N GLU A 790 8.72 -16.99 -44.72
CA GLU A 790 8.65 -16.18 -43.49
C GLU A 790 7.40 -16.55 -42.70
N ALA A 791 6.24 -16.71 -43.37
CA ALA A 791 4.99 -17.13 -42.74
C ALA A 791 5.14 -18.47 -42.00
N ILE A 792 5.75 -19.48 -42.64
CA ILE A 792 6.02 -20.80 -42.01
C ILE A 792 6.92 -20.64 -40.78
N SER A 793 8.00 -19.86 -40.88
CA SER A 793 8.92 -19.63 -39.76
C SER A 793 8.22 -18.99 -38.56
N VAL A 794 7.46 -17.93 -38.81
CA VAL A 794 6.73 -17.19 -37.76
C VAL A 794 5.59 -18.03 -37.18
N LEU A 795 4.85 -18.80 -37.98
CA LEU A 795 3.78 -19.67 -37.50
C LEU A 795 4.31 -20.87 -36.71
N ARG A 796 5.48 -21.43 -37.06
CA ARG A 796 6.16 -22.44 -36.23
C ARG A 796 6.52 -21.87 -34.87
N GLN A 797 7.13 -20.68 -34.82
CA GLN A 797 7.41 -20.00 -33.55
C GLN A 797 6.12 -19.76 -32.75
N ALA A 798 5.02 -19.37 -33.41
CA ALA A 798 3.73 -19.19 -32.76
C ALA A 798 3.23 -20.49 -32.11
N VAL A 799 3.35 -21.64 -32.79
CA VAL A 799 3.01 -22.95 -32.24
C VAL A 799 3.94 -23.31 -31.06
N ASP A 800 5.25 -23.12 -31.20
CA ASP A 800 6.26 -23.50 -30.20
C ASP A 800 6.11 -22.73 -28.87
N VAL A 801 5.74 -21.45 -28.91
CA VAL A 801 5.53 -20.64 -27.69
C VAL A 801 4.17 -20.87 -27.04
N THR A 802 3.27 -21.65 -27.66
CA THR A 802 1.92 -21.88 -27.15
C THR A 802 1.87 -23.14 -26.28
N PRO A 803 1.37 -23.06 -25.03
CA PRO A 803 1.15 -24.24 -24.20
C PRO A 803 0.22 -25.26 -24.86
N ALA A 804 0.47 -26.55 -24.63
CA ALA A 804 -0.23 -27.66 -25.28
C ALA A 804 -1.76 -27.69 -25.03
N ASP A 805 -2.20 -27.15 -23.90
CA ASP A 805 -3.60 -27.07 -23.46
C ASP A 805 -4.28 -25.75 -23.85
N HIS A 806 -3.56 -24.80 -24.47
CA HIS A 806 -4.11 -23.49 -24.81
C HIS A 806 -5.17 -23.60 -25.94
N PRO A 807 -6.34 -22.97 -25.81
CA PRO A 807 -7.45 -23.11 -26.77
C PRO A 807 -7.10 -22.59 -28.18
N GLU A 808 -6.27 -21.55 -28.29
CA GLU A 808 -5.82 -21.01 -29.58
C GLU A 808 -4.78 -21.89 -30.30
N LEU A 809 -4.23 -22.94 -29.65
CA LEU A 809 -3.19 -23.77 -30.26
C LEU A 809 -3.69 -24.46 -31.53
N GLY A 810 -4.92 -24.98 -31.53
CA GLY A 810 -5.51 -25.61 -32.71
C GLY A 810 -5.59 -24.68 -33.91
N GLY A 811 -5.91 -23.39 -33.69
CA GLY A 811 -5.94 -22.38 -34.75
C GLY A 811 -4.55 -22.06 -35.29
N ARG A 812 -3.55 -21.99 -34.40
CA ARG A 812 -2.14 -21.79 -34.78
C ARG A 812 -1.60 -22.95 -35.61
N ARG A 813 -1.92 -24.19 -35.21
CA ARG A 813 -1.60 -25.42 -35.97
C ARG A 813 -2.28 -25.43 -37.33
N TRP A 814 -3.55 -25.02 -37.39
CA TRP A 814 -4.29 -24.93 -38.64
C TRP A 814 -3.66 -23.97 -39.64
N SER A 815 -3.35 -22.74 -39.22
CA SER A 815 -2.67 -21.77 -40.09
C SER A 815 -1.29 -22.22 -40.53
N LEU A 816 -0.51 -22.88 -39.66
CA LEU A 816 0.77 -23.45 -40.04
C LEU A 816 0.61 -24.53 -41.13
N GLY A 817 -0.37 -25.43 -40.97
CA GLY A 817 -0.70 -26.43 -42.00
C GLY A 817 -1.03 -25.80 -43.35
N LEU A 818 -1.84 -24.73 -43.37
CA LEU A 818 -2.14 -23.98 -44.59
C LEU A 818 -0.89 -23.36 -45.23
N ALA A 819 0.01 -22.80 -44.42
CA ALA A 819 1.27 -22.22 -44.90
C ALA A 819 2.20 -23.24 -45.55
N LEU A 820 2.30 -24.43 -44.96
CA LEU A 820 3.09 -25.54 -45.48
C LEU A 820 2.61 -26.00 -46.86
N LEU A 821 1.29 -26.02 -47.09
CA LEU A 821 0.70 -26.45 -48.36
C LEU A 821 0.68 -25.36 -49.45
N ARG A 822 0.54 -24.08 -49.07
CA ARG A 822 0.59 -22.98 -50.04
C ARG A 822 1.99 -22.74 -50.62
N ARG A 823 3.02 -23.33 -50.04
CA ARG A 823 4.40 -23.28 -50.53
C ARG A 823 4.47 -23.69 -52.00
N ASN A 824 5.25 -22.96 -52.80
CA ASN A 824 5.46 -23.32 -54.21
C ASN A 824 6.18 -24.69 -54.28
N ARG A 825 5.45 -25.73 -54.72
CA ARG A 825 5.83 -27.17 -54.69
C ARG A 825 6.05 -27.71 -53.26
N PRO A 826 4.99 -28.01 -52.49
CA PRO A 826 5.14 -28.68 -51.21
C PRO A 826 5.74 -30.08 -51.43
N ASP A 827 6.78 -30.44 -50.68
CA ASP A 827 7.28 -31.82 -50.68
C ASP A 827 6.42 -32.71 -49.77
N GLU A 828 6.61 -34.03 -49.87
CA GLU A 828 5.86 -35.01 -49.06
C GLU A 828 6.00 -34.78 -47.54
N ARG A 829 7.11 -34.19 -47.08
CA ARG A 829 7.31 -33.89 -45.65
C ARG A 829 6.43 -32.75 -45.20
N HIS A 830 6.29 -31.70 -46.00
CA HIS A 830 5.40 -30.57 -45.69
C HIS A 830 3.94 -31.02 -45.66
N VAL A 831 3.53 -31.88 -46.60
CA VAL A 831 2.18 -32.46 -46.62
C VAL A 831 1.94 -33.32 -45.37
N ALA A 832 2.87 -34.22 -45.04
CA ALA A 832 2.76 -35.05 -43.84
C ALA A 832 2.72 -34.23 -42.53
N GLU A 833 3.53 -33.16 -42.44
CA GLU A 833 3.52 -32.22 -41.31
C GLU A 833 2.17 -31.50 -41.19
N ALA A 834 1.62 -30.98 -42.29
CA ALA A 834 0.32 -30.31 -42.31
C ALA A 834 -0.83 -31.24 -41.85
N LEU A 835 -0.87 -32.47 -42.37
CA LEU A 835 -1.88 -33.48 -41.99
C LEU A 835 -1.77 -33.83 -40.49
N ALA A 836 -0.56 -33.98 -39.95
CA ALA A 836 -0.34 -34.25 -38.53
C ALA A 836 -0.80 -33.08 -37.63
N LEU A 837 -0.52 -31.84 -38.04
CA LEU A 837 -0.95 -30.64 -37.33
C LEU A 837 -2.48 -30.53 -37.28
N TRP A 838 -3.16 -30.76 -38.40
CA TRP A 838 -4.63 -30.72 -38.46
C TRP A 838 -5.28 -31.85 -37.69
N ARG A 839 -4.78 -33.10 -37.78
CA ARG A 839 -5.24 -34.21 -36.92
C ARG A 839 -5.15 -33.85 -35.44
N SER A 840 -4.00 -33.34 -35.01
CA SER A 840 -3.79 -32.94 -33.63
C SER A 840 -4.73 -31.80 -33.19
N ALA A 841 -5.10 -30.89 -34.09
CA ALA A 841 -6.09 -29.84 -33.80
C ALA A 841 -7.52 -30.41 -33.68
N VAL A 842 -7.90 -31.38 -34.52
CA VAL A 842 -9.22 -32.04 -34.49
C VAL A 842 -9.43 -32.91 -33.24
N GLU A 843 -8.37 -33.61 -32.81
CA GLU A 843 -8.38 -34.51 -31.65
C GLU A 843 -8.27 -33.76 -30.31
N SER A 844 -7.80 -32.51 -30.33
CA SER A 844 -7.66 -31.71 -29.12
C SER A 844 -9.02 -31.24 -28.58
N GLY A 845 -9.35 -31.71 -27.37
CA GLY A 845 -10.56 -31.29 -26.64
C GLY A 845 -10.57 -29.83 -26.21
N THR A 846 -9.41 -29.14 -26.18
CA THR A 846 -9.33 -27.71 -25.86
C THR A 846 -9.53 -26.80 -27.07
N THR A 847 -9.51 -27.36 -28.28
CA THR A 847 -9.68 -26.58 -29.52
C THR A 847 -11.17 -26.28 -29.76
N PRO A 848 -11.56 -25.01 -30.02
CA PRO A 848 -12.96 -24.67 -30.30
C PRO A 848 -13.56 -25.45 -31.48
N ALA A 849 -14.84 -25.81 -31.39
CA ALA A 849 -15.53 -26.64 -32.40
C ALA A 849 -15.41 -26.10 -33.84
N GLY A 850 -15.50 -24.78 -34.03
CA GLY A 850 -15.33 -24.16 -35.35
C GLY A 850 -13.92 -24.38 -35.92
N VAL A 851 -12.89 -24.24 -35.09
CA VAL A 851 -11.49 -24.48 -35.49
C VAL A 851 -11.25 -25.96 -35.77
N ARG A 852 -11.84 -26.87 -34.97
CA ARG A 852 -11.80 -28.31 -35.22
C ARG A 852 -12.45 -28.66 -36.55
N ALA A 853 -13.58 -28.04 -36.88
CA ALA A 853 -14.26 -28.25 -38.16
C ALA A 853 -13.44 -27.72 -39.34
N LEU A 854 -12.81 -26.55 -39.21
CA LEU A 854 -11.90 -26.01 -40.24
C LEU A 854 -10.71 -26.93 -40.47
N ALA A 855 -10.08 -27.41 -39.39
CA ALA A 855 -8.95 -28.33 -39.46
C ALA A 855 -9.35 -29.69 -40.06
N ALA A 856 -10.52 -30.23 -39.69
CA ALA A 856 -11.03 -31.49 -40.24
C ALA A 856 -11.40 -31.37 -41.72
N GLN A 857 -11.96 -30.24 -42.14
CA GLN A 857 -12.20 -29.96 -43.56
C GLN A 857 -10.90 -29.87 -44.35
N SER A 858 -9.94 -29.05 -43.90
CA SER A 858 -8.64 -28.92 -44.58
C SER A 858 -7.88 -30.25 -44.64
N TRP A 859 -8.01 -31.07 -43.58
CA TRP A 859 -7.48 -32.43 -43.56
C TRP A 859 -8.14 -33.32 -44.61
N GLY A 860 -9.47 -33.31 -44.72
CA GLY A 860 -10.22 -34.12 -45.68
C GLY A 860 -9.97 -33.76 -47.15
N GLU A 861 -9.73 -32.46 -47.42
CA GLU A 861 -9.44 -31.95 -48.77
C GLU A 861 -8.07 -32.41 -49.31
N VAL A 862 -7.13 -32.73 -48.43
CA VAL A 862 -5.73 -33.03 -48.78
C VAL A 862 -5.39 -34.50 -48.57
N ALA A 863 -6.02 -35.16 -47.60
CA ALA A 863 -5.86 -36.59 -47.38
C ALA A 863 -6.54 -37.41 -48.49
N ASP A 864 -6.10 -38.65 -48.65
CA ASP A 864 -6.66 -39.59 -49.63
C ASP A 864 -7.31 -40.82 -48.95
N GLY A 865 -8.23 -41.46 -49.67
CA GLY A 865 -8.82 -42.73 -49.28
C GLY A 865 -9.53 -42.70 -47.92
N GLN A 866 -9.22 -43.68 -47.06
CA GLN A 866 -9.87 -43.83 -45.75
C GLN A 866 -9.59 -42.66 -44.80
N GLU A 867 -8.43 -42.00 -44.96
CA GLU A 867 -8.07 -40.85 -44.12
C GLU A 867 -8.93 -39.63 -44.47
N SER A 868 -9.20 -39.37 -45.76
CA SER A 868 -10.13 -38.33 -46.22
C SER A 868 -11.55 -38.54 -45.68
N LEU A 869 -12.07 -39.78 -45.80
CA LEU A 869 -13.38 -40.13 -45.25
C LEU A 869 -13.45 -39.88 -43.74
N HIS A 870 -12.42 -40.29 -43.00
CA HIS A 870 -12.38 -40.11 -41.56
C HIS A 870 -12.41 -38.62 -41.17
N ALA A 871 -11.63 -37.79 -41.86
CA ALA A 871 -11.57 -36.35 -41.65
C ALA A 871 -12.95 -35.68 -41.88
N TYR A 872 -13.57 -35.93 -43.04
CA TYR A 872 -14.88 -35.35 -43.34
C TYR A 872 -15.99 -35.86 -42.42
N THR A 873 -15.92 -37.12 -41.99
CA THR A 873 -16.85 -37.67 -40.98
C THR A 873 -16.77 -36.87 -39.69
N LYS A 874 -15.55 -36.54 -39.22
CA LYS A 874 -15.36 -35.68 -38.04
C LYS A 874 -15.96 -34.30 -38.21
N THR A 875 -15.87 -33.70 -39.40
CA THR A 875 -16.48 -32.39 -39.65
C THR A 875 -18.01 -32.45 -39.61
N VAL A 876 -18.63 -33.50 -40.20
CA VAL A 876 -20.09 -33.70 -40.16
C VAL A 876 -20.59 -33.94 -38.72
N GLU A 877 -19.84 -34.70 -37.91
CA GLU A 877 -20.13 -34.91 -36.48
C GLU A 877 -20.13 -33.61 -35.66
N LEU A 878 -19.41 -32.56 -36.09
CA LEU A 878 -19.36 -31.27 -35.42
C LEU A 878 -20.51 -30.33 -35.80
N LEU A 879 -21.22 -30.56 -36.91
CA LEU A 879 -22.29 -29.67 -37.39
C LEU A 879 -23.41 -29.43 -36.36
N PRO A 880 -23.89 -30.42 -35.58
CA PRO A 880 -24.90 -30.19 -34.55
C PRO A 880 -24.41 -29.26 -33.42
N ILE A 881 -23.11 -29.30 -33.11
CA ILE A 881 -22.48 -28.44 -32.10
C ILE A 881 -22.38 -27.00 -32.63
N LEU A 882 -21.99 -26.85 -33.91
CA LEU A 882 -21.90 -25.55 -34.58
C LEU A 882 -23.28 -24.90 -34.78
N ALA A 883 -24.30 -25.69 -35.10
CA ALA A 883 -25.69 -25.26 -35.21
C ALA A 883 -26.48 -25.57 -33.93
N ASN A 884 -26.00 -25.06 -32.79
CA ASN A 884 -26.56 -25.33 -31.47
C ASN A 884 -28.09 -25.10 -31.40
N HIS A 885 -28.83 -26.01 -30.76
CA HIS A 885 -30.28 -25.95 -30.55
C HIS A 885 -30.81 -24.60 -30.05
N GLY A 886 -30.07 -23.90 -29.18
CA GLY A 886 -30.47 -22.63 -28.57
C GLY A 886 -30.46 -21.42 -29.50
N LEU A 887 -29.86 -21.53 -30.69
CA LEU A 887 -29.80 -20.44 -31.67
C LEU A 887 -31.16 -20.13 -32.30
N ARG A 888 -31.36 -18.88 -32.70
CA ARG A 888 -32.48 -18.51 -33.58
C ARG A 888 -32.25 -19.14 -34.95
N ARG A 889 -33.32 -19.48 -35.65
CA ARG A 889 -33.25 -20.12 -36.97
C ARG A 889 -32.36 -19.36 -37.96
N ALA A 890 -32.49 -18.03 -38.02
CA ALA A 890 -31.66 -17.21 -38.89
C ALA A 890 -30.17 -17.29 -38.52
N ASP A 891 -29.82 -17.33 -37.23
CA ASP A 891 -28.44 -17.48 -36.78
C ASP A 891 -27.89 -18.87 -37.17
N LYS A 892 -28.70 -19.94 -37.03
CA LYS A 892 -28.33 -21.30 -37.48
C LYS A 892 -28.08 -21.35 -38.98
N GLU A 893 -28.97 -20.76 -39.77
CA GLU A 893 -28.84 -20.71 -41.23
C GLU A 893 -27.58 -19.95 -41.65
N THR A 894 -27.25 -18.83 -40.97
CA THR A 894 -26.00 -18.10 -41.20
C THR A 894 -24.78 -18.95 -40.86
N THR A 895 -24.72 -19.59 -39.70
CA THR A 895 -23.58 -20.44 -39.31
C THR A 895 -23.41 -21.65 -40.22
N LEU A 896 -24.50 -22.31 -40.62
CA LEU A 896 -24.44 -23.48 -41.51
C LEU A 896 -24.09 -23.11 -42.95
N ALA A 897 -24.34 -21.87 -43.39
CA ALA A 897 -23.95 -21.41 -44.72
C ALA A 897 -22.43 -21.47 -44.93
N GLU A 898 -21.63 -21.31 -43.88
CA GLU A 898 -20.16 -21.42 -43.94
C GLU A 898 -19.70 -22.86 -44.28
N TRP A 899 -20.53 -23.86 -44.03
CA TRP A 899 -20.22 -25.28 -44.19
C TRP A 899 -20.97 -25.92 -45.38
N GLN A 900 -21.42 -25.09 -46.32
CA GLN A 900 -22.17 -25.55 -47.48
C GLN A 900 -21.33 -26.53 -48.32
N GLY A 901 -21.95 -27.65 -48.71
CA GLY A 901 -21.31 -28.68 -49.54
C GLY A 901 -20.51 -29.74 -48.77
N LEU A 902 -20.28 -29.54 -47.46
CA LEU A 902 -19.49 -30.44 -46.63
C LEU A 902 -20.01 -31.89 -46.61
N ALA A 903 -21.32 -32.08 -46.39
CA ALA A 903 -21.92 -33.43 -46.38
C ALA A 903 -21.79 -34.12 -47.75
N GLY A 904 -21.80 -33.35 -48.83
CA GLY A 904 -21.54 -33.84 -50.19
C GLY A 904 -20.09 -34.30 -50.37
N ALA A 905 -19.12 -33.52 -49.89
CA ALA A 905 -17.71 -33.90 -49.90
C ALA A 905 -17.47 -35.18 -49.06
N ALA A 906 -18.08 -35.26 -47.87
CA ALA A 906 -18.01 -36.44 -47.01
C ALA A 906 -18.55 -37.69 -47.70
N ALA A 907 -19.69 -37.57 -48.39
CA ALA A 907 -20.29 -38.66 -49.16
C ALA A 907 -19.44 -39.05 -50.39
N ALA A 908 -18.84 -38.07 -51.06
CA ALA A 908 -17.93 -38.33 -52.17
C ALA A 908 -16.69 -39.12 -51.70
N SER A 909 -16.08 -38.74 -50.56
CA SER A 909 -14.98 -39.51 -49.96
C SER A 909 -15.40 -40.91 -49.52
N ALA A 910 -16.64 -41.09 -49.05
CA ALA A 910 -17.17 -42.41 -48.71
C ALA A 910 -17.33 -43.31 -49.95
N LEU A 911 -17.83 -42.77 -51.05
CA LEU A 911 -17.95 -43.48 -52.32
C LEU A 911 -16.58 -43.81 -52.91
N ALA A 912 -15.58 -42.93 -52.77
CA ALA A 912 -14.23 -43.16 -53.28
C ALA A 912 -13.51 -44.36 -52.63
N VAL A 913 -14.00 -44.83 -51.47
CA VAL A 913 -13.50 -46.03 -50.78
C VAL A 913 -14.53 -47.17 -50.70
N ASP A 914 -15.51 -47.17 -51.61
CA ASP A 914 -16.57 -48.18 -51.74
C ASP A 914 -17.45 -48.36 -50.48
N ARG A 915 -17.78 -47.27 -49.79
CA ARG A 915 -18.69 -47.24 -48.63
C ARG A 915 -19.99 -46.49 -48.90
N SER A 916 -20.83 -47.09 -49.76
CA SER A 916 -22.14 -46.55 -50.16
C SER A 916 -23.08 -46.26 -49.00
N ASP A 917 -23.13 -47.14 -48.00
CA ASP A 917 -24.01 -46.99 -46.83
C ASP A 917 -23.63 -45.75 -46.01
N SER A 918 -22.33 -45.57 -45.74
CA SER A 918 -21.81 -44.40 -45.03
C SER A 918 -22.03 -43.10 -45.82
N ALA A 919 -22.01 -43.14 -47.16
CA ALA A 919 -22.29 -41.98 -47.98
C ALA A 919 -23.73 -41.46 -47.78
N VAL A 920 -24.71 -42.38 -47.70
CA VAL A 920 -26.10 -42.04 -47.42
C VAL A 920 -26.25 -41.52 -45.98
N GLU A 921 -25.63 -42.18 -45.00
CA GLU A 921 -25.67 -41.74 -43.60
C GLU A 921 -25.11 -40.32 -43.42
N LEU A 922 -24.00 -39.98 -44.08
CA LEU A 922 -23.39 -38.65 -43.99
C LEU A 922 -24.25 -37.57 -44.65
N LEU A 923 -24.87 -37.86 -45.80
CA LEU A 923 -25.82 -36.95 -46.45
C LEU A 923 -27.05 -36.69 -45.58
N GLU A 924 -27.64 -37.75 -45.03
CA GLU A 924 -28.82 -37.62 -44.17
C GLU A 924 -28.45 -36.95 -42.85
N SER A 925 -27.28 -37.21 -42.28
CA SER A 925 -26.78 -36.51 -41.08
C SER A 925 -26.66 -35.01 -41.32
N GLY A 926 -26.06 -34.59 -42.45
CA GLY A 926 -25.96 -33.18 -42.82
C GLY A 926 -27.32 -32.51 -43.05
N ARG A 927 -28.27 -33.22 -43.67
CA ARG A 927 -29.64 -32.71 -43.88
C ARG A 927 -30.43 -32.64 -42.57
N ALA A 928 -30.23 -33.61 -41.68
CA ALA A 928 -30.97 -33.74 -40.43
C ALA A 928 -30.61 -32.64 -39.40
N VAL A 929 -29.47 -31.97 -39.51
CA VAL A 929 -29.03 -30.94 -38.53
C VAL A 929 -30.10 -29.87 -38.28
N ILE A 930 -30.83 -29.41 -39.29
CA ILE A 930 -31.91 -28.42 -39.10
C ILE A 930 -33.23 -29.10 -38.70
N TRP A 931 -33.54 -30.27 -39.27
CA TRP A 931 -34.82 -30.97 -39.09
C TRP A 931 -34.97 -31.67 -37.74
N GLN A 932 -33.91 -32.30 -37.26
CA GLN A 932 -33.83 -32.99 -35.96
C GLN A 932 -33.98 -32.00 -34.80
N GLN A 933 -33.68 -30.72 -35.04
CA GLN A 933 -33.85 -29.64 -34.06
C GLN A 933 -35.17 -28.88 -34.21
N ALA A 934 -35.69 -28.72 -35.43
CA ALA A 934 -36.99 -28.10 -35.67
C ALA A 934 -38.16 -28.94 -35.11
N THR A 935 -37.99 -30.26 -35.07
CA THR A 935 -38.96 -31.21 -34.49
C THR A 935 -38.94 -31.22 -32.95
N GLY A 936 -37.88 -30.69 -32.33
CA GLY A 936 -37.80 -30.47 -30.89
C GLY A 936 -38.02 -29.01 -30.50
N THR A 937 -39.21 -28.65 -30.02
CA THR A 937 -39.47 -27.58 -29.00
C THR A 937 -39.17 -26.10 -29.30
N GLY A 938 -39.27 -25.63 -30.56
CA GLY A 938 -39.06 -24.20 -30.87
C GLY A 938 -40.23 -23.27 -30.51
N THR A 939 -41.46 -23.76 -30.60
CA THR A 939 -42.67 -22.93 -30.44
C THR A 939 -42.99 -22.64 -28.97
N GLU A 940 -42.91 -23.64 -28.11
CA GLU A 940 -43.33 -23.54 -26.69
C GLU A 940 -42.40 -22.64 -25.85
N LEU A 941 -41.09 -22.64 -26.14
CA LEU A 941 -40.11 -21.84 -25.41
C LEU A 941 -40.17 -20.36 -25.80
N ALA A 942 -40.46 -20.06 -27.06
CA ALA A 942 -40.73 -18.69 -27.52
C ALA A 942 -42.04 -18.15 -26.91
N THR A 943 -43.09 -18.98 -26.81
CA THR A 943 -44.32 -18.62 -26.09
C THR A 943 -44.06 -18.40 -24.59
N LEU A 944 -43.20 -19.23 -23.98
CA LEU A 944 -42.79 -19.09 -22.59
C LEU A 944 -41.92 -17.84 -22.36
N ALA A 945 -41.04 -17.48 -23.30
CA ALA A 945 -40.21 -16.28 -23.21
C ALA A 945 -41.07 -14.99 -23.23
N ASN A 946 -42.14 -14.99 -24.03
CA ASN A 946 -43.07 -13.85 -24.11
C ASN A 946 -43.96 -13.72 -22.88
N THR A 947 -44.28 -14.82 -22.17
CA THR A 947 -45.21 -14.81 -21.03
C THR A 947 -44.51 -14.83 -19.67
N ARG A 948 -43.38 -15.54 -19.55
CA ARG A 948 -42.57 -15.69 -18.32
C ARG A 948 -41.06 -15.74 -18.63
N PRO A 949 -40.44 -14.59 -18.95
CA PRO A 949 -39.06 -14.52 -19.46
C PRO A 949 -37.99 -15.09 -18.51
N ARG A 950 -38.16 -14.94 -17.19
CA ARG A 950 -37.22 -15.54 -16.20
C ARG A 950 -37.26 -17.07 -16.18
N LEU A 951 -38.44 -17.66 -16.39
CA LEU A 951 -38.65 -19.10 -16.43
C LEU A 951 -38.14 -19.69 -17.75
N ALA A 952 -38.37 -18.99 -18.87
CA ALA A 952 -37.78 -19.34 -20.16
C ALA A 952 -36.25 -19.31 -20.14
N ALA A 953 -35.65 -18.28 -19.52
CA ALA A 953 -34.21 -18.19 -19.34
C ALA A 953 -33.67 -19.36 -18.49
N ARG A 954 -34.34 -19.70 -17.39
CA ARG A 954 -33.92 -20.81 -16.51
C ARG A 954 -34.10 -22.18 -17.18
N LEU A 955 -35.19 -22.38 -17.93
CA LEU A 955 -35.43 -23.61 -18.69
C LEU A 955 -34.41 -23.75 -19.82
N GLY A 956 -34.06 -22.64 -20.48
CA GLY A 956 -32.96 -22.57 -21.45
C GLY A 956 -31.63 -22.99 -20.84
N GLU A 957 -31.26 -22.42 -19.68
CA GLU A 957 -30.05 -22.81 -18.93
C GLU A 957 -30.02 -24.31 -18.61
N LEU A 958 -31.10 -24.86 -18.04
CA LEU A 958 -31.19 -26.28 -17.67
C LEU A 958 -31.09 -27.20 -18.88
N ARG A 959 -31.66 -26.79 -20.01
CA ARG A 959 -31.61 -27.55 -21.24
C ARG A 959 -30.21 -27.57 -21.85
N THR A 960 -29.56 -26.41 -21.90
CA THR A 960 -28.14 -26.31 -22.29
C THR A 960 -27.21 -27.06 -21.35
N MET A 961 -27.62 -27.39 -20.11
CA MET A 961 -26.90 -28.28 -19.22
C MET A 961 -27.16 -29.76 -19.52
N LEU A 962 -28.41 -30.14 -19.85
CA LEU A 962 -28.80 -31.51 -20.22
C LEU A 962 -28.17 -31.96 -21.54
N ASP A 963 -28.10 -31.07 -22.53
CA ASP A 963 -27.50 -31.33 -23.84
C ASP A 963 -25.96 -31.53 -23.76
N ARG A 964 -25.34 -31.38 -22.57
CA ARG A 964 -23.91 -31.61 -22.32
C ARG A 964 -23.55 -33.05 -21.99
N GLN A 965 -24.51 -33.94 -21.71
CA GLN A 965 -24.17 -35.35 -21.54
C GLN A 965 -23.86 -35.94 -22.91
N GLU A 966 -22.57 -36.04 -23.24
CA GLU A 966 -22.11 -36.99 -24.26
C GLU A 966 -22.74 -38.36 -23.96
N PRO A 967 -23.15 -39.13 -24.99
CA PRO A 967 -23.45 -40.52 -24.77
C PRO A 967 -22.19 -41.18 -24.20
N VAL A 968 -22.29 -41.67 -22.97
CA VAL A 968 -21.30 -42.55 -22.35
C VAL A 968 -20.88 -43.60 -23.38
N ARG A 969 -19.60 -43.59 -23.76
CA ARG A 969 -18.92 -44.77 -24.29
C ARG A 969 -17.89 -45.21 -23.27
#